data_AF-A0A1Q9A4U7-F1
#
_entry.id   AF-A0A1Q9A4U7-F1
#
_cell.length_a   1.000
_cell.length_b   1.000
_cell.length_c   1.000
_cell.angle_alpha   90.00
_cell.angle_beta   90.00
_cell.angle_gamma   90.00
#
_symmetry.space_group_name_H-M   'P 1'
#
loop_
_entity.id
_entity.type
_entity.pdbx_description
1 polymer ?
#
loop_
_entity_poly.entity_id
_entity_poly.type
_entity_poly.pdbx_seq_one_letter_code
_entity_poly.pdbx_strand_id
1 'polypeptide(L)'
;MKFLSRFGLVGTITAVTTLVLVVCLSAVAWQISQSVHARIAKQAIDGQNAGLRVAAILLQRDVPGVKVDWGSDGNVERISADTLPVQFADHHMIDQVGRATGQTATLFTLDDASKGYVRRTTNIVKPDGQRAVGTPLDATGLAYKAVVKGDTYRGQAAVLGTDYYTIYKPIVNASGAVIGILYAGVRVAEIASMSDEMAWTVAMTAGIALAIALVLVVILTRAIMRPIPQLTAAASSLAEGRTDVVVPHQDLKNEIGAMAQALDVFRKEALLKIELEREANAERVRNEEQRAAHEAEKDAHAVARRRNADALAIAINRLSAGDLTSRIEEPFLPELEGLRTDFNNAVSTLGIAFAKLRNEAMAVEASGSEMRSAASEMANRTEQQAASLEETSAALEQITGTVRSAADRAQQAATLAANAQVNTEGSSKVVSDAVEAMSRIEQASSEISKIINVIDEIAFQTNLLALNAGVEAARAGEAGKGFAVVAQEVRELAQRSANAAKDIKGLITKSGTEVAGGVKLVRETGDALSAISGQVSQINGLIGEIATSSREQSTGLAEINTAVNHMDTFTQKNAAMVEETTAVTHRLAESATTLVGLVGQFKVPGEVAPQHRMAPKATYQPAAQQPSAAASRNRPVPAKAGSATSRPVASPARSMMGKLAGAFGGGAAAASNAKVDGNWEEF
;
A
#
# COMPACT_ATOMS: atom_id res chain seq x y z
N MET A 1 40.02 10.91 -51.42
CA MET A 1 41.17 11.84 -51.29
C MET A 1 41.18 13.00 -52.29
N LYS A 2 40.63 12.88 -53.52
CA LYS A 2 40.56 13.99 -54.51
C LYS A 2 39.65 15.18 -54.14
N PHE A 3 38.78 15.05 -53.15
CA PHE A 3 37.86 16.12 -52.73
C PHE A 3 38.51 17.11 -51.73
N LEU A 4 39.45 16.62 -50.91
CA LEU A 4 40.15 17.41 -49.89
C LEU A 4 41.29 18.25 -50.46
N SER A 5 41.77 17.94 -51.68
CA SER A 5 42.83 18.72 -52.34
C SER A 5 42.37 20.06 -52.91
N ARG A 6 41.07 20.39 -52.82
CA ARG A 6 40.50 21.68 -53.23
C ARG A 6 40.47 22.73 -52.10
N PHE A 7 40.77 22.34 -50.87
CA PHE A 7 40.79 23.22 -49.70
C PHE A 7 42.22 23.33 -49.14
N GLY A 8 42.60 24.53 -48.68
CA GLY A 8 43.88 24.73 -48.01
C GLY A 8 44.01 23.88 -46.74
N LEU A 9 45.23 23.70 -46.21
CA LEU A 9 45.51 22.81 -45.08
C LEU A 9 44.53 23.00 -43.90
N VAL A 10 44.15 24.26 -43.64
CA VAL A 10 43.14 24.66 -42.65
C VAL A 10 41.77 24.04 -42.93
N GLY A 11 41.24 24.20 -44.14
CA GLY A 11 39.92 23.68 -44.51
C GLY A 11 39.88 22.16 -44.48
N THR A 12 40.98 21.50 -44.84
CA THR A 12 41.12 20.05 -44.79
C THR A 12 41.15 19.53 -43.36
N ILE A 13 41.92 20.15 -42.46
CA ILE A 13 41.98 19.77 -41.04
C ILE A 13 40.63 19.99 -40.37
N THR A 14 40.00 21.15 -40.57
CA THR A 14 38.67 21.45 -40.00
C THR A 14 37.61 20.49 -40.53
N ALA A 15 37.61 20.17 -41.83
CA ALA A 15 36.66 19.22 -42.41
C ALA A 15 36.84 17.81 -41.83
N VAL A 16 38.08 17.34 -41.69
CA VAL A 16 38.37 16.00 -41.14
C VAL A 16 38.03 15.91 -39.65
N THR A 17 38.37 16.92 -38.85
CA THR A 17 38.01 16.93 -37.42
C THR A 17 36.50 17.06 -37.20
N THR A 18 35.82 17.89 -37.99
CA THR A 18 34.35 17.98 -37.95
C THR A 18 33.72 16.64 -38.33
N LEU A 19 34.24 15.96 -39.36
CA LEU A 19 33.75 14.64 -39.77
C LEU A 19 33.93 13.60 -38.64
N VAL A 20 35.08 13.56 -37.98
CA VAL A 20 35.33 12.65 -36.85
C VAL A 20 34.40 12.93 -35.68
N LEU A 21 34.20 14.21 -35.33
CA LEU A 21 33.25 14.62 -34.29
C LEU A 21 31.82 14.20 -34.62
N VAL A 22 31.37 14.41 -35.85
CA VAL A 22 30.04 14.00 -36.31
C VAL A 22 29.89 12.48 -36.26
N VAL A 23 30.91 11.72 -36.67
CA VAL A 23 30.88 10.25 -36.62
C VAL A 23 30.83 9.75 -35.17
N CYS A 24 31.64 10.31 -34.26
CA CYS A 24 31.62 9.94 -32.85
C CYS A 24 30.28 10.26 -32.19
N LEU A 25 29.73 11.46 -32.41
CA LEU A 25 28.43 11.85 -31.85
C LEU A 25 27.28 11.03 -32.44
N SER A 26 27.34 10.70 -33.73
CA SER A 26 26.36 9.81 -34.37
C SER A 26 26.43 8.40 -33.81
N ALA A 27 27.63 7.88 -33.52
CA ALA A 27 27.81 6.58 -32.88
C ALA A 27 27.27 6.56 -31.45
N VAL A 28 27.48 7.63 -30.67
CA VAL A 28 26.89 7.78 -29.33
C VAL A 28 25.37 7.88 -29.41
N ALA A 29 24.82 8.68 -30.32
CA ALA A 29 23.37 8.79 -30.53
C ALA A 29 22.75 7.45 -30.94
N TRP A 30 23.43 6.69 -31.81
CA TRP A 30 23.03 5.33 -32.20
C TRP A 30 23.04 4.37 -31.00
N GLN A 31 24.10 4.41 -30.19
CA GLN A 31 24.22 3.58 -28.99
C GLN A 31 23.13 3.91 -27.96
N ILE A 32 22.83 5.18 -27.76
CA ILE A 32 21.76 5.63 -26.87
C ILE A 32 20.40 5.18 -27.42
N SER A 33 20.15 5.35 -28.72
CA SER A 33 18.91 4.89 -29.36
C SER A 33 18.68 3.38 -29.20
N GLN A 34 19.73 2.56 -29.38
CA GLN A 34 19.64 1.12 -29.08
C GLN A 34 19.35 0.85 -27.59
N SER A 35 19.96 1.60 -26.69
CA SER A 35 19.72 1.42 -25.25
C SER A 35 18.29 1.78 -24.83
N VAL A 36 17.67 2.77 -25.49
CA VAL A 36 16.28 3.18 -25.27
C VAL A 36 15.31 2.10 -25.73
N HIS A 37 15.51 1.52 -26.93
CA HIS A 37 14.68 0.42 -27.42
C HIS A 37 14.70 -0.79 -26.47
N ALA A 38 15.87 -1.14 -25.94
CA ALA A 38 16.00 -2.25 -24.98
C ALA A 38 15.28 -1.96 -23.65
N ARG A 39 15.32 -0.71 -23.17
CA ARG A 39 14.63 -0.30 -21.94
C ARG A 39 13.10 -0.28 -22.11
N ILE A 40 12.61 0.21 -23.24
CA ILE A 40 11.17 0.23 -23.59
C ILE A 40 10.58 -1.18 -23.55
N ALA A 41 11.25 -2.13 -24.22
CA ALA A 41 10.80 -3.52 -24.24
C ALA A 41 10.76 -4.13 -22.83
N LYS A 42 11.80 -3.87 -22.02
CA LYS A 42 11.86 -4.36 -20.63
C LYS A 42 10.77 -3.75 -19.75
N GLN A 43 10.57 -2.43 -19.84
CA GLN A 43 9.56 -1.72 -19.05
C GLN A 43 8.13 -2.14 -19.43
N ALA A 44 7.88 -2.42 -20.72
CA ALA A 44 6.61 -2.99 -21.17
C ALA A 44 6.35 -4.38 -20.55
N ILE A 45 7.36 -5.24 -20.50
CA ILE A 45 7.27 -6.58 -19.91
C ILE A 45 7.06 -6.51 -18.40
N ASP A 46 7.83 -5.68 -17.70
CA ASP A 46 7.70 -5.48 -16.25
C ASP A 46 6.32 -4.92 -15.91
N GLY A 47 5.84 -3.98 -16.72
CA GLY A 47 4.48 -3.46 -16.67
C GLY A 47 3.46 -4.60 -16.78
N GLN A 48 3.45 -5.32 -17.90
CA GLN A 48 2.53 -6.45 -18.13
C GLN A 48 2.52 -7.47 -16.98
N ASN A 49 3.69 -7.78 -16.45
CA ASN A 49 3.83 -8.71 -15.33
C ASN A 49 3.19 -8.14 -14.06
N ALA A 50 3.42 -6.86 -13.73
CA ALA A 50 2.75 -6.22 -12.61
C ALA A 50 1.21 -6.23 -12.78
N GLY A 51 0.71 -5.83 -13.96
CA GLY A 51 -0.72 -5.88 -14.28
C GLY A 51 -1.31 -7.28 -14.14
N LEU A 52 -0.63 -8.29 -14.69
CA LEU A 52 -1.08 -9.68 -14.64
C LEU A 52 -1.05 -10.24 -13.21
N ARG A 53 -0.02 -9.93 -12.41
CA ARG A 53 0.07 -10.38 -11.01
C ARG A 53 -1.09 -9.83 -10.19
N VAL A 54 -1.33 -8.52 -10.27
CA VAL A 54 -2.44 -7.88 -9.55
C VAL A 54 -3.78 -8.44 -10.03
N ALA A 55 -3.97 -8.58 -11.34
CA ALA A 55 -5.18 -9.18 -11.90
C ALA A 55 -5.38 -10.63 -11.43
N ALA A 56 -4.32 -11.43 -11.34
CA ALA A 56 -4.41 -12.83 -10.90
C ALA A 56 -4.70 -12.94 -9.40
N ILE A 57 -4.10 -12.10 -8.55
CA ILE A 57 -4.41 -12.03 -7.11
C ILE A 57 -5.89 -11.68 -6.91
N LEU A 58 -6.36 -10.64 -7.60
CA LEU A 58 -7.74 -10.19 -7.50
C LEU A 58 -8.71 -11.24 -8.06
N LEU A 59 -8.36 -11.91 -9.16
CA LEU A 59 -9.16 -12.99 -9.72
C LEU A 59 -9.25 -14.19 -8.77
N GLN A 60 -8.16 -14.57 -8.12
CA GLN A 60 -8.15 -15.64 -7.11
C GLN A 60 -8.98 -15.29 -5.87
N ARG A 61 -8.98 -14.01 -5.47
CA ARG A 61 -9.76 -13.51 -4.34
C ARG A 61 -11.26 -13.44 -4.64
N ASP A 62 -11.61 -12.90 -5.80
CA ASP A 62 -12.99 -12.49 -6.12
C ASP A 62 -13.77 -13.55 -6.91
N VAL A 63 -13.09 -14.52 -7.55
CA VAL A 63 -13.73 -15.60 -8.31
C VAL A 63 -13.49 -16.96 -7.62
N PRO A 64 -14.54 -17.57 -7.03
CA PRO A 64 -14.42 -18.85 -6.35
C PRO A 64 -13.87 -19.96 -7.26
N GLY A 65 -12.95 -20.77 -6.73
CA GLY A 65 -12.39 -21.92 -7.43
C GLY A 65 -11.21 -21.62 -8.35
N VAL A 66 -10.82 -20.35 -8.52
CA VAL A 66 -9.58 -19.98 -9.22
C VAL A 66 -8.37 -20.23 -8.31
N LYS A 67 -7.32 -20.82 -8.87
CA LYS A 67 -6.01 -21.04 -8.25
C LYS A 67 -4.91 -20.48 -9.14
N VAL A 68 -3.95 -19.80 -8.52
CA VAL A 68 -2.79 -19.21 -9.20
C VAL A 68 -1.51 -19.82 -8.66
N ASP A 69 -0.72 -20.39 -9.56
CA ASP A 69 0.63 -20.86 -9.27
C ASP A 69 1.64 -19.76 -9.63
N TRP A 70 2.59 -19.52 -8.74
CA TRP A 70 3.58 -18.45 -8.83
C TRP A 70 4.96 -19.03 -9.16
N GLY A 71 5.62 -18.45 -10.16
CA GLY A 71 7.00 -18.79 -10.51
C GLY A 71 8.00 -18.26 -9.48
N SER A 72 9.23 -18.76 -9.55
CA SER A 72 10.34 -18.34 -8.67
C SER A 72 10.75 -16.87 -8.82
N ASP A 73 10.38 -16.25 -9.93
CA ASP A 73 10.54 -14.81 -10.20
C ASP A 73 9.38 -13.96 -9.64
N GLY A 74 8.41 -14.58 -8.97
CA GLY A 74 7.22 -13.94 -8.41
C GLY A 74 6.15 -13.60 -9.46
N ASN A 75 6.28 -14.06 -10.71
CA ASN A 75 5.28 -13.87 -11.76
C ASN A 75 4.29 -15.02 -11.85
N VAL A 76 3.17 -14.80 -12.55
CA VAL A 76 2.11 -15.81 -12.71
C VAL A 76 2.60 -16.93 -13.64
N GLU A 77 2.80 -18.13 -13.08
CA GLU A 77 3.22 -19.31 -13.82
C GLU A 77 2.03 -20.04 -14.43
N ARG A 78 0.95 -20.24 -13.67
CA ARG A 78 -0.26 -20.92 -14.16
C ARG A 78 -1.51 -20.42 -13.44
N ILE A 79 -2.63 -20.38 -14.15
CA ILE A 79 -3.95 -20.10 -13.57
C ILE A 79 -4.86 -21.28 -13.90
N SER A 80 -5.52 -21.84 -12.89
CA SER A 80 -6.45 -22.94 -13.06
C SER A 80 -7.79 -22.69 -12.37
N ALA A 81 -8.87 -23.15 -12.97
CA ALA A 81 -10.23 -23.03 -12.45
C ALA A 81 -11.13 -24.08 -13.09
N ASP A 82 -12.11 -24.61 -12.36
CA ASP A 82 -13.06 -25.59 -12.91
C ASP A 82 -14.22 -24.92 -13.65
N THR A 83 -14.65 -23.76 -13.16
CA THR A 83 -15.69 -22.93 -13.79
C THR A 83 -15.33 -21.46 -13.68
N LEU A 84 -15.82 -20.64 -14.61
CA LEU A 84 -15.65 -19.19 -14.60
C LEU A 84 -17.01 -18.49 -14.76
N PRO A 85 -17.26 -17.39 -14.06
CA PRO A 85 -18.49 -16.62 -14.19
C PRO A 85 -18.60 -16.00 -15.59
N VAL A 86 -19.78 -16.15 -16.18
CA VAL A 86 -20.11 -15.65 -17.52
C VAL A 86 -20.74 -14.25 -17.46
N GLN A 87 -21.23 -13.86 -16.27
CA GLN A 87 -21.79 -12.55 -15.99
C GLN A 87 -21.13 -11.96 -14.74
N PHE A 88 -20.91 -10.65 -14.76
CA PHE A 88 -20.35 -9.89 -13.64
C PHE A 88 -21.33 -8.78 -13.27
N ALA A 89 -21.70 -8.68 -12.00
CA ALA A 89 -22.60 -7.63 -11.51
C ALA A 89 -21.95 -6.23 -11.56
N ASP A 90 -20.63 -6.18 -11.35
CA ASP A 90 -19.81 -4.98 -11.48
C ASP A 90 -18.42 -5.32 -12.07
N HIS A 91 -17.64 -4.28 -12.38
CA HIS A 91 -16.30 -4.41 -12.94
C HIS A 91 -15.19 -3.97 -11.97
N HIS A 92 -15.49 -3.91 -10.67
CA HIS A 92 -14.61 -3.31 -9.67
C HIS A 92 -13.27 -4.05 -9.57
N MET A 93 -13.27 -5.38 -9.72
CA MET A 93 -12.06 -6.21 -9.74
C MET A 93 -11.06 -5.72 -10.79
N ILE A 94 -11.49 -5.53 -12.03
CA ILE A 94 -10.62 -5.10 -13.13
C ILE A 94 -10.30 -3.60 -13.05
N ASP A 95 -11.22 -2.78 -12.52
CA ASP A 95 -10.95 -1.38 -12.27
C ASP A 95 -9.89 -1.17 -11.18
N GLN A 96 -9.86 -2.03 -10.14
CA GLN A 96 -8.80 -2.05 -9.14
C GLN A 96 -7.44 -2.36 -9.77
N VAL A 97 -7.36 -3.27 -10.74
CA VAL A 97 -6.11 -3.49 -11.50
C VAL A 97 -5.67 -2.20 -12.17
N GLY A 98 -6.58 -1.49 -12.82
CA GLY A 98 -6.30 -0.20 -13.46
C GLY A 98 -5.82 0.86 -12.48
N ARG A 99 -6.46 0.99 -11.31
CA ARG A 99 -6.05 1.94 -10.27
C ARG A 99 -4.71 1.60 -9.62
N ALA A 100 -4.44 0.31 -9.41
CA ALA A 100 -3.23 -0.16 -8.73
C ALA A 100 -2.00 -0.17 -9.64
N THR A 101 -2.18 -0.40 -10.94
CA THR A 101 -1.07 -0.61 -11.89
C THR A 101 -0.99 0.41 -13.01
N GLY A 102 -2.04 1.22 -13.22
CA GLY A 102 -2.18 2.11 -14.38
C GLY A 102 -2.54 1.37 -15.67
N GLN A 103 -2.74 0.05 -15.64
CA GLN A 103 -2.83 -0.78 -16.84
C GLN A 103 -4.24 -1.29 -17.13
N THR A 104 -4.41 -1.78 -18.36
CA THR A 104 -5.64 -2.44 -18.75
C THR A 104 -5.61 -3.91 -18.38
N ALA A 105 -6.74 -4.43 -17.93
CA ALA A 105 -6.93 -5.85 -17.66
C ALA A 105 -8.30 -6.31 -18.17
N THR A 106 -8.42 -7.60 -18.46
CA THR A 106 -9.65 -8.19 -19.01
C THR A 106 -9.70 -9.66 -18.67
N LEU A 107 -10.88 -10.15 -18.31
CA LEU A 107 -11.16 -11.58 -18.26
C LEU A 107 -12.01 -11.96 -19.46
N PHE A 108 -11.52 -12.92 -20.23
CA PHE A 108 -12.30 -13.61 -21.25
C PHE A 108 -12.74 -14.96 -20.73
N THR A 109 -13.95 -15.37 -21.07
CA THR A 109 -14.41 -16.75 -20.86
C THR A 109 -14.85 -17.36 -22.18
N LEU A 110 -14.76 -18.69 -22.25
CA LEU A 110 -15.30 -19.42 -23.38
C LEU A 110 -16.82 -19.19 -23.46
N ASP A 111 -17.33 -18.90 -24.64
CA ASP A 111 -18.73 -18.68 -24.92
C ASP A 111 -19.28 -19.85 -25.74
N ASP A 112 -20.33 -20.51 -25.23
CA ASP A 112 -20.84 -21.75 -25.83
C ASP A 112 -21.46 -21.56 -27.21
N ALA A 113 -22.01 -20.37 -27.48
CA ALA A 113 -22.68 -20.03 -28.73
C ALA A 113 -21.70 -19.73 -29.87
N SER A 114 -20.65 -18.95 -29.58
CA SER A 114 -19.63 -18.57 -30.58
C SER A 114 -18.44 -19.51 -30.63
N LYS A 115 -18.30 -20.43 -29.66
CA LYS A 115 -17.11 -21.28 -29.44
C LYS A 115 -15.79 -20.49 -29.35
N GLY A 116 -15.89 -19.18 -29.12
CA GLY A 116 -14.77 -18.27 -28.97
C GLY A 116 -14.70 -17.70 -27.55
N TYR A 117 -13.69 -16.87 -27.30
CA TYR A 117 -13.49 -16.22 -26.01
C TYR A 117 -14.08 -14.81 -26.03
N VAL A 118 -14.99 -14.52 -25.11
CA VAL A 118 -15.69 -13.23 -25.04
C VAL A 118 -15.25 -12.46 -23.81
N ARG A 119 -15.01 -11.15 -23.96
CA ARG A 119 -14.69 -10.25 -22.82
C ARG A 119 -15.87 -10.20 -21.85
N ARG A 120 -15.72 -10.77 -20.65
CA ARG A 120 -16.77 -10.75 -19.61
C ARG A 120 -16.63 -9.56 -18.67
N THR A 121 -15.41 -9.17 -18.35
CA THR A 121 -15.13 -7.97 -17.54
C THR A 121 -13.84 -7.32 -18.03
N THR A 122 -13.83 -5.98 -18.13
CA THR A 122 -12.72 -5.21 -18.71
C THR A 122 -12.77 -3.76 -18.23
N ASN A 123 -11.59 -3.14 -18.05
CA ASN A 123 -11.43 -1.70 -17.87
C ASN A 123 -11.07 -0.98 -19.19
N ILE A 124 -11.11 -1.69 -20.32
CA ILE A 124 -10.96 -1.09 -21.65
C ILE A 124 -12.29 -0.43 -22.03
N VAL A 125 -12.21 0.84 -22.38
CA VAL A 125 -13.35 1.65 -22.86
C VAL A 125 -13.16 1.89 -24.36
N LYS A 126 -14.24 1.70 -25.12
CA LYS A 126 -14.30 1.95 -26.57
C LYS A 126 -14.31 3.45 -26.86
N PRO A 127 -14.06 3.88 -28.11
CA PRO A 127 -14.19 5.28 -28.50
C PRO A 127 -15.60 5.88 -28.29
N ASP A 128 -16.64 5.05 -28.24
CA ASP A 128 -18.03 5.45 -27.96
C ASP A 128 -18.31 5.70 -26.45
N GLY A 129 -17.30 5.55 -25.59
CA GLY A 129 -17.40 5.74 -24.13
C GLY A 129 -17.94 4.51 -23.37
N GLN A 130 -18.37 3.45 -24.06
CA GLN A 130 -18.84 2.22 -23.43
C GLN A 130 -17.70 1.23 -23.17
N ARG A 131 -17.83 0.39 -22.14
CA ARG A 131 -16.85 -0.67 -21.88
C ARG A 131 -16.84 -1.70 -23.00
N ALA A 132 -15.67 -2.28 -23.25
CA ALA A 132 -15.45 -3.31 -24.26
C ALA A 132 -16.05 -4.70 -23.93
N VAL A 133 -16.96 -4.79 -22.95
CA VAL A 133 -17.62 -6.04 -22.55
C VAL A 133 -18.43 -6.62 -23.73
N GLY A 134 -18.44 -7.94 -23.84
CA GLY A 134 -19.17 -8.67 -24.88
C GLY A 134 -18.46 -8.75 -26.24
N THR A 135 -17.33 -8.06 -26.42
CA THR A 135 -16.55 -8.18 -27.66
C THR A 135 -15.70 -9.47 -27.66
N PRO A 136 -15.62 -10.19 -28.79
CA PRO A 136 -14.81 -11.41 -28.86
C PRO A 136 -13.31 -11.10 -28.91
N LEU A 137 -12.50 -12.07 -28.51
CA LEU A 137 -11.09 -12.14 -28.86
C LEU A 137 -10.97 -12.46 -30.34
N ASP A 138 -10.14 -11.72 -31.07
CA ASP A 138 -9.96 -11.94 -32.51
C ASP A 138 -9.39 -13.34 -32.78
N ALA A 139 -10.22 -14.20 -33.38
CA ALA A 139 -9.89 -15.59 -33.69
C ALA A 139 -8.75 -15.74 -34.72
N THR A 140 -8.48 -14.69 -35.51
CA THR A 140 -7.40 -14.69 -36.51
C THR A 140 -6.05 -14.25 -35.93
N GLY A 141 -6.09 -13.55 -34.79
CA GLY A 141 -4.93 -12.97 -34.12
C GLY A 141 -3.96 -14.00 -33.53
N LEU A 142 -2.68 -13.59 -33.41
CA LEU A 142 -1.62 -14.44 -32.84
C LEU A 142 -1.90 -14.81 -31.37
N ALA A 143 -2.53 -13.91 -30.62
CA ALA A 143 -2.93 -14.16 -29.24
C ALA A 143 -3.87 -15.36 -29.12
N TYR A 144 -4.90 -15.42 -29.97
CA TYR A 144 -5.88 -16.52 -29.98
C TYR A 144 -5.22 -17.87 -30.31
N LYS A 145 -4.31 -17.89 -31.31
CA LYS A 145 -3.61 -19.11 -31.71
C LYS A 145 -2.71 -19.69 -30.62
N ALA A 146 -2.11 -18.84 -29.79
CA ALA A 146 -1.27 -19.25 -28.67
C ALA A 146 -2.12 -19.74 -27.48
N VAL A 147 -3.10 -18.93 -27.04
CA VAL A 147 -3.89 -19.26 -25.84
C VAL A 147 -4.76 -20.50 -26.00
N VAL A 148 -5.27 -20.80 -27.20
CA VAL A 148 -6.03 -22.04 -27.45
C VAL A 148 -5.18 -23.30 -27.28
N LYS A 149 -3.86 -23.20 -27.49
CA LYS A 149 -2.91 -24.29 -27.23
C LYS A 149 -2.49 -24.40 -25.76
N GLY A 150 -2.96 -23.48 -24.90
CA GLY A 150 -2.51 -23.36 -23.51
C GLY A 150 -1.25 -22.52 -23.34
N ASP A 151 -0.73 -21.89 -24.40
CA ASP A 151 0.48 -21.08 -24.34
C ASP A 151 0.18 -19.64 -23.91
N THR A 152 1.10 -19.03 -23.15
CA THR A 152 1.02 -17.61 -22.81
C THR A 152 1.45 -16.78 -24.03
N TYR A 153 0.59 -15.88 -24.50
CA TYR A 153 0.97 -14.94 -25.55
C TYR A 153 1.52 -13.64 -24.95
N ARG A 154 2.64 -13.17 -25.49
CA ARG A 154 3.19 -11.83 -25.25
C ARG A 154 3.49 -11.17 -26.58
N GLY A 155 2.98 -9.96 -26.79
CA GLY A 155 3.24 -9.24 -28.03
C GLY A 155 2.46 -7.94 -28.14
N GLN A 156 2.81 -7.14 -29.13
CA GLN A 156 2.03 -5.98 -29.51
C GLN A 156 0.76 -6.43 -30.24
N ALA A 157 -0.39 -5.93 -29.79
CA ALA A 157 -1.68 -6.21 -30.42
C ALA A 157 -2.55 -4.96 -30.39
N ALA A 158 -3.22 -4.70 -31.51
CA ALA A 158 -4.25 -3.67 -31.58
C ALA A 158 -5.52 -4.19 -30.91
N VAL A 159 -5.87 -3.63 -29.75
CA VAL A 159 -7.11 -3.95 -29.05
C VAL A 159 -8.09 -2.81 -29.31
N LEU A 160 -9.09 -3.08 -30.16
CA LEU A 160 -10.13 -2.12 -30.55
C LEU A 160 -9.57 -0.83 -31.16
N GLY A 161 -8.54 -0.95 -32.00
CA GLY A 161 -7.92 0.18 -32.70
C GLY A 161 -6.89 0.96 -31.88
N THR A 162 -6.62 0.55 -30.63
CA THR A 162 -5.53 1.11 -29.82
C THR A 162 -4.42 0.07 -29.67
N ASP A 163 -3.17 0.49 -29.86
CA ASP A 163 -2.02 -0.40 -29.73
C ASP A 163 -1.63 -0.62 -28.27
N TYR A 164 -1.52 -1.89 -27.89
CA TYR A 164 -1.06 -2.32 -26.57
C TYR A 164 0.10 -3.28 -26.69
N TYR A 165 1.02 -3.20 -25.73
CA TYR A 165 1.84 -4.35 -25.37
C TYR A 165 1.01 -5.24 -24.46
N THR A 166 0.69 -6.44 -24.93
CA THR A 166 -0.27 -7.33 -24.30
C THR A 166 0.36 -8.61 -23.78
N ILE A 167 -0.19 -9.11 -22.67
CA ILE A 167 -0.05 -10.49 -22.22
C ILE A 167 -1.43 -11.14 -22.13
N TYR A 168 -1.54 -12.36 -22.64
CA TYR A 168 -2.71 -13.21 -22.48
C TYR A 168 -2.30 -14.52 -21.81
N LYS A 169 -2.81 -14.76 -20.60
CA LYS A 169 -2.55 -15.94 -19.78
C LYS A 169 -3.77 -16.87 -19.82
N PRO A 170 -3.67 -18.09 -20.36
CA PRO A 170 -4.78 -19.03 -20.37
C PRO A 170 -5.11 -19.52 -18.96
N ILE A 171 -6.40 -19.74 -18.71
CA ILE A 171 -6.96 -20.33 -17.50
C ILE A 171 -7.44 -21.73 -17.87
N VAL A 172 -6.85 -22.74 -17.24
CA VAL A 172 -7.08 -24.16 -17.57
C VAL A 172 -7.90 -24.86 -16.49
N ASN A 173 -8.78 -25.77 -16.88
CA ASN A 173 -9.47 -26.66 -15.94
C ASN A 173 -8.63 -27.90 -15.60
N ALA A 174 -9.15 -28.77 -14.73
CA ALA A 174 -8.48 -30.01 -14.35
C ALA A 174 -8.16 -30.96 -15.54
N SER A 175 -8.91 -30.89 -16.65
CA SER A 175 -8.64 -31.68 -17.86
C SER A 175 -7.63 -31.03 -18.80
N GLY A 176 -7.06 -29.87 -18.46
CA GLY A 176 -6.13 -29.12 -19.29
C GLY A 176 -6.80 -28.31 -20.41
N ALA A 177 -8.13 -28.23 -20.44
CA ALA A 177 -8.85 -27.42 -21.41
C ALA A 177 -8.84 -25.95 -20.99
N VAL A 178 -8.65 -25.05 -21.95
CA VAL A 178 -8.66 -23.60 -21.71
C VAL A 178 -10.11 -23.13 -21.62
N ILE A 179 -10.52 -22.66 -20.45
CA ILE A 179 -11.90 -22.21 -20.18
C ILE A 179 -12.02 -20.68 -20.10
N GLY A 180 -10.89 -20.00 -19.98
CA GLY A 180 -10.83 -18.55 -19.96
C GLY A 180 -9.42 -18.02 -20.19
N ILE A 181 -9.30 -16.70 -20.28
CA ILE A 181 -8.03 -16.02 -20.53
C ILE A 181 -7.99 -14.76 -19.68
N LEU A 182 -6.92 -14.60 -18.90
CA LEU A 182 -6.61 -13.38 -18.19
C LEU A 182 -5.67 -12.52 -19.05
N TYR A 183 -6.11 -11.30 -19.33
CA TYR A 183 -5.36 -10.34 -20.13
C TYR A 183 -4.87 -9.18 -19.26
N ALA A 184 -3.65 -8.74 -19.54
CA ALA A 184 -3.13 -7.44 -19.09
C ALA A 184 -2.44 -6.71 -20.25
N GLY A 185 -2.57 -5.39 -20.31
CA GLY A 185 -2.05 -4.58 -21.41
C GLY A 185 -1.62 -3.19 -20.99
N VAL A 186 -0.47 -2.76 -21.51
CA VAL A 186 0.05 -1.39 -21.36
C VAL A 186 -0.10 -0.67 -22.69
N ARG A 187 -0.61 0.57 -22.69
CA ARG A 187 -0.76 1.35 -23.93
C ARG A 187 0.61 1.70 -24.49
N VAL A 188 0.80 1.50 -25.80
CA VAL A 188 2.07 1.86 -26.47
C VAL A 188 2.33 3.36 -26.34
N ALA A 189 1.28 4.19 -26.40
CA ALA A 189 1.39 5.65 -26.27
C ALA A 189 1.98 6.12 -24.92
N GLU A 190 1.69 5.43 -23.81
CA GLU A 190 2.21 5.79 -22.47
C GLU A 190 3.70 5.50 -22.34
N ILE A 191 4.17 4.46 -23.03
CA ILE A 191 5.59 4.11 -23.08
C ILE A 191 6.32 5.02 -24.08
N ALA A 192 5.66 5.41 -25.17
CA ALA A 192 6.21 6.30 -26.19
C ALA A 192 6.43 7.74 -25.68
N SER A 193 5.51 8.29 -24.87
CA SER A 193 5.65 9.67 -24.35
C SER A 193 6.86 9.84 -23.43
N MET A 194 7.27 8.80 -22.69
CA MET A 194 8.53 8.83 -21.91
C MET A 194 9.78 8.77 -22.80
N SER A 195 9.69 8.11 -23.96
CA SER A 195 10.80 7.96 -24.90
C SER A 195 11.08 9.25 -25.68
N ASP A 196 10.04 9.98 -26.08
CA ASP A 196 10.20 11.21 -26.89
C ASP A 196 10.81 12.36 -26.09
N GLU A 197 10.48 12.50 -24.80
CA GLU A 197 11.13 13.47 -23.91
C GLU A 197 12.62 13.14 -23.67
N MET A 198 12.94 11.85 -23.49
CA MET A 198 14.33 11.40 -23.37
C MET A 198 15.11 11.61 -24.68
N ALA A 199 14.50 11.38 -25.84
CA ALA A 199 15.13 11.58 -27.14
C ALA A 199 15.45 13.07 -27.40
N TRP A 200 14.53 13.97 -27.09
CA TRP A 200 14.72 15.42 -27.27
C TRP A 200 15.79 16.00 -26.34
N THR A 201 15.83 15.57 -25.08
CA THR A 201 16.84 16.03 -24.11
C THR A 201 18.25 15.54 -24.46
N VAL A 202 18.40 14.31 -24.94
CA VAL A 202 19.67 13.77 -25.47
C VAL A 202 20.10 14.49 -26.75
N ALA A 203 19.17 14.76 -27.66
CA ALA A 203 19.48 15.49 -28.89
C ALA A 203 19.95 16.93 -28.61
N MET A 204 19.32 17.62 -27.65
CA MET A 204 19.70 18.99 -27.27
C MET A 204 21.09 19.03 -26.60
N THR A 205 21.37 18.11 -25.69
CA THR A 205 22.69 18.03 -25.03
C THR A 205 23.81 17.66 -26.01
N ALA A 206 23.57 16.71 -26.92
CA ALA A 206 24.52 16.38 -27.99
C ALA A 206 24.74 17.56 -28.96
N GLY A 207 23.69 18.31 -29.30
CA GLY A 207 23.76 19.49 -30.15
C GLY A 207 24.57 20.63 -29.53
N ILE A 208 24.38 20.90 -28.23
CA ILE A 208 25.15 21.91 -27.49
C ILE A 208 26.62 21.50 -27.41
N ALA A 209 26.92 20.23 -27.10
CA ALA A 209 28.28 19.71 -27.07
C ALA A 209 28.98 19.81 -28.44
N LEU A 210 28.27 19.50 -29.53
CA LEU A 210 28.77 19.66 -30.90
C LEU A 210 29.05 21.13 -31.23
N ALA A 211 28.16 22.06 -30.87
CA ALA A 211 28.34 23.48 -31.12
C ALA A 211 29.56 24.05 -30.39
N ILE A 212 29.74 23.69 -29.11
CA ILE A 212 30.90 24.09 -28.31
C ILE A 212 32.20 23.52 -28.92
N ALA A 213 32.19 22.24 -29.31
CA ALA A 213 33.34 21.60 -29.96
C ALA A 213 33.69 22.25 -31.30
N LEU A 214 32.69 22.60 -32.12
CA LEU A 214 32.89 23.27 -33.41
C LEU A 214 33.52 24.65 -33.24
N VAL A 215 33.03 25.44 -32.27
CA VAL A 215 33.57 26.76 -31.95
C VAL A 215 35.02 26.65 -31.48
N LEU A 216 35.30 25.71 -30.57
CA LEU A 216 36.67 25.44 -30.08
C LEU A 216 37.62 25.03 -31.22
N VAL A 217 37.19 24.11 -32.10
CA VAL A 217 38.01 23.66 -33.24
C VAL A 217 38.28 24.80 -34.22
N VAL A 218 37.29 25.65 -34.52
CA VAL A 218 37.49 26.81 -35.39
C VAL A 218 38.45 27.83 -34.77
N ILE A 219 38.33 28.10 -33.46
CA ILE A 219 39.23 29.01 -32.75
C ILE A 219 40.66 28.46 -32.72
N LEU A 220 40.86 27.21 -32.32
CA LEU A 220 42.17 26.56 -32.25
C LEU A 220 42.82 26.44 -33.62
N THR A 221 42.08 26.01 -34.65
CA THR A 221 42.63 25.89 -36.01
C THR A 221 43.01 27.25 -36.59
N ARG A 222 42.21 28.29 -36.37
CA ARG A 222 42.55 29.66 -36.80
C ARG A 222 43.75 30.22 -36.04
N ALA A 223 43.85 29.98 -34.74
CA ALA A 223 44.96 30.47 -33.93
C ALA A 223 46.31 29.83 -34.36
N ILE A 224 46.32 28.53 -34.59
CA ILE A 224 47.53 27.77 -34.91
C ILE A 224 48.00 27.99 -36.36
N MET A 225 47.06 28.10 -37.31
CA MET A 225 47.38 28.08 -38.75
C MET A 225 47.58 29.47 -39.38
N ARG A 226 47.20 30.55 -38.69
CA ARG A 226 47.34 31.93 -39.18
C ARG A 226 48.78 32.35 -39.58
N PRO A 227 49.85 31.86 -38.94
CA PRO A 227 51.23 32.25 -39.31
C PRO A 227 51.75 31.62 -40.62
N ILE A 228 51.23 30.46 -41.03
CA ILE A 228 51.78 29.68 -42.16
C ILE A 228 51.70 30.42 -43.51
N PRO A 229 50.58 31.04 -43.91
CA PRO A 229 50.51 31.78 -45.18
C PRO A 229 51.44 32.99 -45.21
N GLN A 230 51.67 33.63 -44.07
CA GLN A 230 52.55 34.80 -43.95
C GLN A 230 54.02 34.40 -44.10
N LEU A 231 54.41 33.27 -43.52
CA LEU A 231 55.74 32.70 -43.71
C LEU A 231 55.96 32.19 -45.15
N THR A 232 54.92 31.65 -45.78
CA THR A 232 54.99 31.20 -47.18
C THR A 232 55.11 32.39 -48.15
N ALA A 233 54.42 33.50 -47.89
CA ALA A 233 54.56 34.75 -48.66
C ALA A 233 55.94 35.39 -48.47
N ALA A 234 56.48 35.36 -47.25
CA ALA A 234 57.85 35.79 -46.98
C ALA A 234 58.87 34.92 -47.75
N ALA A 235 58.69 33.60 -47.77
CA ALA A 235 59.53 32.67 -48.53
C ALA A 235 59.51 32.95 -50.04
N SER A 236 58.32 33.18 -50.60
CA SER A 236 58.16 33.49 -52.03
C SER A 236 58.82 34.83 -52.39
N SER A 237 58.65 35.85 -51.55
CA SER A 237 59.24 37.18 -51.79
C SER A 237 60.77 37.16 -51.73
N LEU A 238 61.31 36.34 -50.82
CA LEU A 238 62.75 36.06 -50.72
C LEU A 238 63.29 35.29 -51.94
N ALA A 239 62.53 34.31 -52.44
CA ALA A 239 62.88 33.57 -53.66
C ALA A 239 62.82 34.44 -54.94
N GLU A 240 62.01 35.50 -54.94
CA GLU A 240 61.93 36.51 -56.01
C GLU A 240 63.00 37.61 -55.91
N GLY A 241 63.93 37.50 -54.96
CA GLY A 241 65.07 38.42 -54.83
C GLY A 241 64.77 39.72 -54.07
N ARG A 242 63.61 39.82 -53.39
CA ARG A 242 63.25 40.97 -52.55
C ARG A 242 63.62 40.69 -51.11
N THR A 243 64.67 41.36 -50.62
CA THR A 243 65.27 41.15 -49.29
C THR A 243 64.74 42.10 -48.22
N ASP A 244 63.84 43.02 -48.58
CA ASP A 244 63.18 44.02 -47.72
C ASP A 244 61.98 43.44 -46.94
N VAL A 245 61.70 42.15 -47.09
CA VAL A 245 60.57 41.50 -46.42
C VAL A 245 60.96 41.01 -45.03
N VAL A 246 60.25 41.50 -44.01
CA VAL A 246 60.42 41.07 -42.62
C VAL A 246 59.70 39.73 -42.41
N VAL A 247 60.45 38.70 -42.01
CA VAL A 247 59.87 37.37 -41.70
C VAL A 247 59.14 37.44 -40.35
N PRO A 248 57.80 37.32 -40.28
CA PRO A 248 57.03 37.44 -39.05
C PRO A 248 57.07 36.18 -38.17
N HIS A 249 56.67 36.27 -36.89
CA HIS A 249 56.49 35.14 -35.95
C HIS A 249 57.75 34.36 -35.54
N GLN A 250 58.92 35.00 -35.51
CA GLN A 250 60.19 34.38 -35.10
C GLN A 250 60.26 34.07 -33.59
N ASP A 251 59.34 34.62 -32.81
CA ASP A 251 59.23 34.51 -31.35
C ASP A 251 58.44 33.27 -30.89
N LEU A 252 57.77 32.58 -31.82
CA LEU A 252 57.05 31.33 -31.51
C LEU A 252 58.04 30.21 -31.15
N LYS A 253 57.80 29.49 -30.05
CA LYS A 253 58.66 28.39 -29.56
C LYS A 253 58.28 27.00 -30.08
N ASN A 254 57.56 26.94 -31.20
CA ASN A 254 57.08 25.70 -31.83
C ASN A 254 57.68 25.53 -33.23
N GLU A 255 57.28 24.47 -33.94
CA GLU A 255 57.81 24.09 -35.26
C GLU A 255 57.62 25.20 -36.32
N ILE A 256 56.62 26.08 -36.14
CA ILE A 256 56.37 27.23 -37.03
C ILE A 256 57.37 28.36 -36.80
N GLY A 257 57.73 28.63 -35.53
CA GLY A 257 58.79 29.59 -35.21
C GLY A 257 60.18 29.10 -35.62
N ALA A 258 60.42 27.78 -35.57
CA ALA A 258 61.63 27.18 -36.12
C ALA A 258 61.72 27.37 -37.65
N MET A 259 60.61 27.25 -38.39
CA MET A 259 60.55 27.58 -39.82
C MET A 259 60.77 29.07 -40.09
N ALA A 260 60.20 29.96 -39.28
CA ALA A 260 60.37 31.41 -39.39
C ALA A 260 61.84 31.85 -39.18
N GLN A 261 62.50 31.27 -38.18
CA GLN A 261 63.93 31.51 -37.91
C GLN A 261 64.82 30.98 -39.04
N ALA A 262 64.52 29.78 -39.58
CA ALA A 262 65.26 29.24 -40.73
C ALA A 262 65.12 30.12 -41.99
N LEU A 263 63.96 30.73 -42.19
CA LEU A 263 63.71 31.68 -43.28
C LEU A 263 64.46 33.02 -43.11
N ASP A 264 64.55 33.55 -41.88
CA ASP A 264 65.29 34.79 -41.59
C ASP A 264 66.81 34.60 -41.70
N VAL A 265 67.33 33.40 -41.41
CA VAL A 265 68.73 33.03 -41.69
C VAL A 265 69.01 33.09 -43.20
N PHE A 266 68.12 32.55 -44.03
CA PHE A 266 68.21 32.66 -45.50
C PHE A 266 68.14 34.12 -46.01
N ARG A 267 67.30 34.97 -45.40
CA ARG A 267 67.27 36.43 -45.69
C ARG A 267 68.56 37.14 -45.30
N LYS A 268 69.12 36.80 -44.13
CA LYS A 268 70.36 37.40 -43.62
C LYS A 268 71.57 37.02 -44.47
N GLU A 269 71.63 35.80 -45.01
CA GLU A 269 72.69 35.40 -45.97
C GLU A 269 72.56 36.09 -47.34
N ALA A 270 71.34 36.43 -47.78
CA ALA A 270 71.13 37.22 -49.01
C ALA A 270 71.54 38.71 -48.87
N LEU A 271 71.42 39.28 -47.66
CA LEU A 271 71.79 40.68 -47.38
C LEU A 271 73.29 40.87 -47.07
N LEU A 272 74.01 39.82 -46.67
CA LEU A 272 75.42 39.93 -46.25
C LEU A 272 76.42 40.01 -47.42
N LYS A 273 75.97 39.85 -48.67
CA LYS A 273 76.85 39.82 -49.86
C LYS A 273 76.98 41.15 -50.61
N ILE A 274 76.27 42.21 -50.22
CA ILE A 274 76.27 43.49 -50.97
C ILE A 274 76.84 44.68 -50.17
N GLU A 275 76.86 44.64 -48.84
CA GLU A 275 77.19 45.81 -48.00
C GLU A 275 78.46 45.64 -47.14
N LEU A 276 79.44 44.86 -47.61
CA LEU A 276 80.69 44.61 -46.86
C LEU A 276 81.91 45.37 -47.40
N GLU A 277 81.72 46.25 -48.40
CA GLU A 277 82.86 46.91 -49.05
C GLU A 277 82.95 48.43 -48.88
N ARG A 278 82.04 49.15 -48.19
CA ARG A 278 82.15 50.63 -48.20
C ARG A 278 82.38 51.43 -46.93
N GLU A 279 81.74 51.23 -45.78
CA GLU A 279 81.73 52.35 -44.81
C GLU A 279 82.07 51.98 -43.36
N ALA A 280 83.23 51.35 -43.21
CA ALA A 280 83.86 50.98 -41.94
C ALA A 280 84.47 52.15 -41.12
N ASN A 281 84.10 53.43 -41.27
CA ASN A 281 84.86 54.46 -40.53
C ASN A 281 84.23 55.80 -40.12
N ALA A 282 82.90 55.98 -40.08
CA ALA A 282 82.35 57.32 -39.77
C ALA A 282 81.12 57.47 -38.86
N GLU A 283 80.67 56.43 -38.13
CA GLU A 283 79.47 56.56 -37.26
C GLU A 283 79.66 56.21 -35.77
N ARG A 284 80.91 56.09 -35.28
CA ARG A 284 81.16 55.69 -33.88
C ARG A 284 80.94 56.78 -32.81
N VAL A 285 80.47 57.98 -33.15
CA VAL A 285 80.40 59.09 -32.17
C VAL A 285 78.99 59.67 -31.95
N ARG A 286 77.99 59.35 -32.78
CA ARG A 286 76.62 59.92 -32.61
C ARG A 286 75.60 59.00 -31.94
N ASN A 287 75.90 57.72 -31.75
CA ASN A 287 74.95 56.73 -31.22
C ASN A 287 75.06 56.48 -29.70
N GLU A 288 75.99 57.12 -28.99
CA GLU A 288 76.18 56.89 -27.55
C GLU A 288 75.22 57.72 -26.67
N GLU A 289 74.77 58.90 -27.13
CA GLU A 289 73.86 59.75 -26.34
C GLU A 289 72.39 59.29 -26.36
N GLN A 290 71.92 58.62 -27.43
CA GLN A 290 70.58 58.03 -27.47
C GLN A 290 70.46 56.69 -26.73
N ARG A 291 71.58 55.97 -26.51
CA ARG A 291 71.59 54.70 -25.77
C ARG A 291 71.28 54.89 -24.29
N ALA A 292 71.86 55.91 -23.64
CA ALA A 292 71.67 56.13 -22.20
C ALA A 292 70.23 56.53 -21.80
N ALA A 293 69.53 57.32 -22.63
CA ALA A 293 68.15 57.73 -22.36
C ALA A 293 67.14 56.59 -22.58
N HIS A 294 67.34 55.76 -23.61
CA HIS A 294 66.46 54.62 -23.87
C HIS A 294 66.73 53.42 -22.94
N GLU A 295 67.94 53.29 -22.39
CA GLU A 295 68.30 52.25 -21.43
C GLU A 295 67.66 52.54 -20.05
N ALA A 296 67.62 53.81 -19.60
CA ALA A 296 66.94 54.20 -18.36
C ALA A 296 65.40 54.04 -18.42
N GLU A 297 64.75 54.33 -19.56
CA GLU A 297 63.30 54.16 -19.73
C GLU A 297 62.91 52.67 -19.88
N LYS A 298 63.75 51.86 -20.56
CA LYS A 298 63.57 50.41 -20.64
C LYS A 298 63.79 49.72 -19.29
N ASP A 299 64.75 50.18 -18.49
CA ASP A 299 64.99 49.67 -17.14
C ASP A 299 63.82 50.01 -16.21
N ALA A 300 63.26 51.22 -16.28
CA ALA A 300 62.07 51.58 -15.51
C ALA A 300 60.84 50.73 -15.88
N HIS A 301 60.58 50.52 -17.18
CA HIS A 301 59.50 49.63 -17.65
C HIS A 301 59.75 48.15 -17.33
N ALA A 302 61.01 47.69 -17.32
CA ALA A 302 61.37 46.32 -16.93
C ALA A 302 61.17 46.10 -15.42
N VAL A 303 61.55 47.08 -14.58
CA VAL A 303 61.31 47.05 -13.13
C VAL A 303 59.82 47.09 -12.82
N ALA A 304 59.04 47.94 -13.50
CA ALA A 304 57.58 47.99 -13.32
C ALA A 304 56.88 46.68 -13.77
N ARG A 305 57.28 46.08 -14.90
CA ARG A 305 56.77 44.76 -15.33
C ARG A 305 57.14 43.65 -14.35
N ARG A 306 58.37 43.65 -13.83
CA ARG A 306 58.81 42.69 -12.83
C ARG A 306 58.01 42.83 -11.53
N ARG A 307 57.75 44.06 -11.07
CA ARG A 307 56.93 44.33 -9.89
C ARG A 307 55.49 43.84 -10.05
N ASN A 308 54.86 44.08 -11.21
CA ASN A 308 53.51 43.54 -11.50
C ASN A 308 53.51 42.01 -11.57
N ALA A 309 54.54 41.40 -12.17
CA ALA A 309 54.70 39.95 -12.21
C ALA A 309 54.90 39.35 -10.80
N ASP A 310 55.70 40.00 -9.94
CA ASP A 310 55.89 39.59 -8.55
C ASP A 310 54.59 39.71 -7.75
N ALA A 311 53.83 40.80 -7.93
CA ALA A 311 52.52 40.98 -7.30
C ALA A 311 51.52 39.89 -7.71
N LEU A 312 51.47 39.55 -9.00
CA LEU A 312 50.65 38.45 -9.50
C LEU A 312 51.13 37.09 -8.97
N ALA A 313 52.44 36.85 -8.91
CA ALA A 313 53.01 35.61 -8.38
C ALA A 313 52.67 35.42 -6.90
N ILE A 314 52.76 36.48 -6.08
CA ILE A 314 52.34 36.47 -4.67
C ILE A 314 50.85 36.16 -4.55
N ALA A 315 50.01 36.78 -5.38
CA ALA A 315 48.56 36.59 -5.35
C ALA A 315 48.16 35.16 -5.78
N ILE A 316 48.80 34.61 -6.81
CA ILE A 316 48.62 33.20 -7.23
C ILE A 316 49.09 32.24 -6.14
N ASN A 317 50.21 32.53 -5.47
CA ASN A 317 50.70 31.70 -4.37
C ASN A 317 49.69 31.66 -3.22
N ARG A 318 49.15 32.82 -2.83
CA ARG A 318 48.06 32.91 -1.83
C ARG A 318 46.81 32.13 -2.26
N LEU A 319 46.40 32.27 -3.51
CA LEU A 319 45.28 31.50 -4.07
C LEU A 319 45.54 29.99 -4.02
N SER A 320 46.76 29.54 -4.34
CA SER A 320 47.15 28.13 -4.27
C SER A 320 47.16 27.57 -2.84
N ALA A 321 47.37 28.44 -1.85
CA ALA A 321 47.25 28.13 -0.44
C ALA A 321 45.79 28.19 0.08
N GLY A 322 44.82 28.39 -0.81
CA GLY A 322 43.39 28.43 -0.48
C GLY A 322 42.86 29.81 -0.04
N ASP A 323 43.64 30.87 -0.19
CA ASP A 323 43.20 32.22 0.20
C ASP A 323 42.39 32.89 -0.92
N LEU A 324 41.05 32.76 -0.86
CA LEU A 324 40.11 33.40 -1.79
C LEU A 324 39.77 34.84 -1.38
N THR A 325 40.49 35.42 -0.41
CA THR A 325 40.35 36.83 -0.01
C THR A 325 41.44 37.72 -0.64
N SER A 326 42.47 37.12 -1.23
CA SER A 326 43.60 37.84 -1.82
C SER A 326 43.16 38.69 -3.02
N ARG A 327 43.42 40.00 -2.96
CA ARG A 327 43.23 40.96 -4.05
C ARG A 327 44.52 41.66 -4.40
N ILE A 328 44.68 41.98 -5.69
CA ILE A 328 45.75 42.85 -6.18
C ILE A 328 45.20 44.28 -6.25
N GLU A 329 45.61 45.09 -5.27
CA GLU A 329 45.21 46.51 -5.10
C GLU A 329 46.08 47.46 -5.94
N GLU A 330 47.38 47.18 -6.08
CA GLU A 330 48.30 48.01 -6.87
C GLU A 330 47.88 48.00 -8.37
N PRO A 331 47.67 49.18 -8.99
CA PRO A 331 47.40 49.27 -10.43
C PRO A 331 48.58 48.74 -11.23
N PHE A 332 48.30 47.94 -12.25
CA PHE A 332 49.34 47.45 -13.14
C PHE A 332 49.59 48.46 -14.26
N LEU A 333 50.62 48.18 -15.06
CA LEU A 333 50.85 48.90 -16.31
C LEU A 333 49.61 48.73 -17.21
N PRO A 334 49.26 49.72 -18.05
CA PRO A 334 48.05 49.67 -18.88
C PRO A 334 47.92 48.38 -19.71
N GLU A 335 49.04 47.86 -20.19
CA GLU A 335 49.14 46.61 -20.97
C GLU A 335 48.82 45.34 -20.16
N LEU A 336 48.99 45.40 -18.83
CA LEU A 336 48.83 44.27 -17.89
C LEU A 336 47.62 44.43 -16.95
N GLU A 337 46.91 45.57 -16.98
CA GLU A 337 45.77 45.86 -16.11
C GLU A 337 44.61 44.85 -16.29
N GLY A 338 44.47 44.28 -17.48
CA GLY A 338 43.56 43.16 -17.74
C GLY A 338 43.83 41.95 -16.84
N LEU A 339 45.10 41.56 -16.66
CA LEU A 339 45.49 40.42 -15.80
C LEU A 339 45.09 40.65 -14.34
N ARG A 340 45.29 41.88 -13.83
CA ARG A 340 44.90 42.24 -12.46
C ARG A 340 43.39 42.08 -12.26
N THR A 341 42.62 42.60 -13.21
CA THR A 341 41.16 42.60 -13.17
C THR A 341 40.61 41.18 -13.30
N ASP A 342 41.11 40.40 -14.25
CA ASP A 342 40.72 39.01 -14.46
C ASP A 342 41.05 38.12 -13.26
N PHE A 343 42.22 38.30 -12.65
CA PHE A 343 42.59 37.61 -11.41
C PHE A 343 41.62 37.94 -10.27
N ASN A 344 41.38 39.23 -10.01
CA ASN A 344 40.49 39.67 -8.93
C ASN A 344 39.04 39.17 -9.15
N ASN A 345 38.55 39.18 -10.40
CA ASN A 345 37.24 38.66 -10.76
C ASN A 345 37.14 37.14 -10.57
N ALA A 346 38.18 36.39 -10.96
CA ALA A 346 38.25 34.95 -10.76
C ALA A 346 38.24 34.59 -9.26
N VAL A 347 39.07 35.25 -8.45
CA VAL A 347 39.10 35.04 -7.00
C VAL A 347 37.76 35.40 -6.36
N SER A 348 37.15 36.51 -6.76
CA SER A 348 35.83 36.90 -6.26
C SER A 348 34.74 35.88 -6.60
N THR A 349 34.74 35.36 -7.83
CA THR A 349 33.76 34.37 -8.28
C THR A 349 33.93 33.04 -7.56
N LEU A 350 35.17 32.59 -7.40
CA LEU A 350 35.50 31.40 -6.61
C LEU A 350 35.09 31.59 -5.14
N GLY A 351 35.40 32.75 -4.55
CA GLY A 351 35.00 33.08 -3.18
C GLY A 351 33.48 32.98 -2.98
N ILE A 352 32.67 33.55 -3.89
CA ILE A 352 31.22 33.45 -3.82
C ILE A 352 30.74 31.99 -3.97
N ALA A 353 31.33 31.23 -4.89
CA ALA A 353 30.97 29.82 -5.11
C ALA A 353 31.26 28.95 -3.88
N PHE A 354 32.45 29.07 -3.29
CA PHE A 354 32.84 28.32 -2.09
C PHE A 354 32.03 28.76 -0.86
N ALA A 355 31.68 30.05 -0.73
CA ALA A 355 30.79 30.52 0.33
C ALA A 355 29.39 29.88 0.23
N LYS A 356 28.82 29.82 -0.98
CA LYS A 356 27.54 29.13 -1.22
C LYS A 356 27.65 27.65 -0.91
N LEU A 357 28.70 26.97 -1.39
CA LEU A 357 28.92 25.56 -1.14
C LEU A 357 29.02 25.23 0.36
N ARG A 358 29.71 26.08 1.14
CA ARG A 358 29.78 25.95 2.59
C ARG A 358 28.40 26.04 3.24
N ASN A 359 27.60 27.03 2.85
CA ASN A 359 26.27 27.24 3.42
C ASN A 359 25.34 26.07 3.10
N GLU A 360 25.38 25.53 1.87
CA GLU A 360 24.63 24.33 1.50
C GLU A 360 25.09 23.11 2.30
N ALA A 361 26.40 22.92 2.50
CA ALA A 361 26.92 21.82 3.32
C ALA A 361 26.46 21.92 4.79
N MET A 362 26.42 23.13 5.36
CA MET A 362 25.86 23.36 6.70
C MET A 362 24.35 23.10 6.76
N ALA A 363 23.60 23.46 5.71
CA ALA A 363 22.16 23.17 5.65
C ALA A 363 21.88 21.66 5.57
N VAL A 364 22.73 20.90 4.85
CA VAL A 364 22.65 19.43 4.80
C VAL A 364 22.99 18.81 6.16
N GLU A 365 23.98 19.35 6.88
CA GLU A 365 24.33 18.89 8.24
C GLU A 365 23.18 19.10 9.22
N ALA A 366 22.56 20.29 9.21
CA ALA A 366 21.39 20.60 10.01
C ALA A 366 20.20 19.67 9.68
N SER A 367 19.90 19.50 8.39
CA SER A 367 18.83 18.59 7.91
C SER A 367 19.10 17.13 8.32
N GLY A 368 20.37 16.71 8.29
CA GLY A 368 20.80 15.40 8.75
C GLY A 368 20.58 15.20 10.26
N SER A 369 20.82 16.23 11.07
CA SER A 369 20.55 16.19 12.51
C SER A 369 19.04 16.07 12.81
N GLU A 370 18.21 16.82 12.08
CA GLU A 370 16.74 16.74 12.18
C GLU A 370 16.21 15.37 11.77
N MET A 371 16.66 14.83 10.63
CA MET A 371 16.28 13.48 10.18
C MET A 371 16.68 12.41 11.20
N ARG A 372 17.81 12.58 11.89
CA ARG A 372 18.26 11.61 12.91
C ARG A 372 17.35 11.62 14.12
N SER A 373 16.92 12.81 14.53
CA SER A 373 15.96 12.98 15.62
C SER A 373 14.60 12.37 15.25
N ALA A 374 14.11 12.64 14.03
CA ALA A 374 12.87 12.07 13.51
C ALA A 374 12.93 10.54 13.41
N ALA A 375 14.05 9.97 12.95
CA ALA A 375 14.25 8.52 12.90
C ALA A 375 14.23 7.90 14.31
N SER A 376 14.87 8.53 15.30
CA SER A 376 14.83 8.08 16.69
C SER A 376 13.43 8.11 17.29
N GLU A 377 12.63 9.13 16.97
CA GLU A 377 11.23 9.20 17.41
C GLU A 377 10.38 8.11 16.73
N MET A 378 10.61 7.87 15.44
CA MET A 378 9.94 6.80 14.69
C MET A 378 10.31 5.42 15.23
N ALA A 379 11.54 5.21 15.69
CA ALA A 379 11.97 3.98 16.38
C ALA A 379 11.13 3.72 17.62
N ASN A 380 11.07 4.70 18.54
CA ASN A 380 10.34 4.58 19.81
C ASN A 380 8.83 4.37 19.57
N ARG A 381 8.25 5.05 18.58
CA ARG A 381 6.85 4.82 18.17
C ARG A 381 6.63 3.42 17.62
N THR A 382 7.57 2.90 16.83
CA THR A 382 7.49 1.54 16.27
C THR A 382 7.58 0.48 17.38
N GLU A 383 8.43 0.68 18.39
CA GLU A 383 8.51 -0.19 19.57
C GLU A 383 7.22 -0.16 20.39
N GLN A 384 6.65 1.02 20.66
CA GLN A 384 5.38 1.15 21.36
C GLN A 384 4.22 0.51 20.59
N GLN A 385 4.24 0.62 19.26
CA GLN A 385 3.26 0.00 18.39
C GLN A 385 3.39 -1.53 18.41
N ALA A 386 4.61 -2.06 18.40
CA ALA A 386 4.85 -3.49 18.54
C ALA A 386 4.31 -4.03 19.88
N ALA A 387 4.60 -3.35 20.99
CA ALA A 387 4.07 -3.74 22.30
C ALA A 387 2.53 -3.71 22.35
N SER A 388 1.91 -2.69 21.74
CA SER A 388 0.44 -2.58 21.67
C SER A 388 -0.18 -3.69 20.80
N LEU A 389 0.49 -4.07 19.71
CA LEU A 389 0.06 -5.18 18.85
C LEU A 389 0.18 -6.54 19.56
N GLU A 390 1.22 -6.75 20.35
CA GLU A 390 1.41 -7.96 21.16
C GLU A 390 0.29 -8.12 22.19
N GLU A 391 -0.05 -7.04 22.93
CA GLU A 391 -1.16 -7.04 23.88
C GLU A 391 -2.52 -7.26 23.18
N THR A 392 -2.71 -6.64 22.02
CA THR A 392 -3.95 -6.80 21.22
C THR A 392 -4.08 -8.23 20.71
N SER A 393 -2.99 -8.84 20.25
CA SER A 393 -2.97 -10.23 19.78
C SER A 393 -3.34 -11.20 20.90
N ALA A 394 -2.73 -11.04 22.08
CA ALA A 394 -3.05 -11.85 23.26
C ALA A 394 -4.52 -11.71 23.69
N ALA A 395 -5.06 -10.47 23.67
CA ALA A 395 -6.46 -10.22 23.96
C ALA A 395 -7.39 -10.88 22.92
N LEU A 396 -7.03 -10.85 21.64
CA LEU A 396 -7.79 -11.48 20.57
C LEU A 396 -7.76 -13.00 20.65
N GLU A 397 -6.64 -13.63 21.00
CA GLU A 397 -6.58 -15.07 21.26
C GLU A 397 -7.51 -15.47 22.42
N GLN A 398 -7.50 -14.69 23.51
CA GLN A 398 -8.40 -14.93 24.64
C GLN A 398 -9.87 -14.79 24.22
N ILE A 399 -10.22 -13.73 23.50
CA ILE A 399 -11.59 -13.51 23.02
C ILE A 399 -12.02 -14.65 22.08
N THR A 400 -11.15 -15.04 21.14
CA THR A 400 -11.40 -16.15 20.22
C THR A 400 -11.67 -17.45 20.98
N GLY A 401 -10.89 -17.73 22.03
CA GLY A 401 -11.14 -18.86 22.92
C GLY A 401 -12.50 -18.78 23.62
N THR A 402 -12.88 -17.61 24.14
CA THR A 402 -14.18 -17.43 24.81
C THR A 402 -15.37 -17.58 23.86
N VAL A 403 -15.29 -17.03 22.64
CA VAL A 403 -16.35 -17.15 21.62
C VAL A 403 -16.51 -18.59 21.16
N ARG A 404 -15.39 -19.31 20.96
CA ARG A 404 -15.43 -20.74 20.64
C ARG A 404 -16.09 -21.55 21.76
N SER A 405 -15.73 -21.28 23.02
CA SER A 405 -16.37 -21.94 24.16
C SER A 405 -17.86 -21.59 24.28
N ALA A 406 -18.26 -20.36 23.95
CA ALA A 406 -19.67 -19.95 23.93
C ALA A 406 -20.46 -20.71 22.85
N ALA A 407 -19.88 -20.87 21.64
CA ALA A 407 -20.49 -21.67 20.58
C ALA A 407 -20.68 -23.14 20.99
N ASP A 408 -19.66 -23.76 21.60
CA ASP A 408 -19.75 -25.14 22.08
C ASP A 408 -20.82 -25.30 23.18
N ARG A 409 -20.88 -24.36 24.12
CA ARG A 409 -21.89 -24.33 25.19
C ARG A 409 -23.30 -24.13 24.63
N ALA A 410 -23.48 -23.26 23.63
CA ALA A 410 -24.75 -23.08 22.96
C ALA A 410 -25.20 -24.38 22.28
N GLN A 411 -24.30 -25.09 21.59
CA GLN A 411 -24.63 -26.37 20.97
C GLN A 411 -25.06 -27.44 21.98
N GLN A 412 -24.37 -27.50 23.13
CA GLN A 412 -24.77 -28.39 24.24
C GLN A 412 -26.14 -28.02 24.81
N ALA A 413 -26.40 -26.72 25.01
CA ALA A 413 -27.68 -26.23 25.49
C ALA A 413 -28.82 -26.54 24.50
N ALA A 414 -28.58 -26.42 23.18
CA ALA A 414 -29.55 -26.75 22.14
C ALA A 414 -29.95 -28.22 22.20
N THR A 415 -28.95 -29.09 22.41
CA THR A 415 -29.18 -30.54 22.54
C THR A 415 -30.01 -30.86 23.78
N LEU A 416 -29.74 -30.19 24.91
CA LEU A 416 -30.51 -30.35 26.14
C LEU A 416 -31.94 -29.84 25.99
N ALA A 417 -32.13 -28.69 25.34
CA ALA A 417 -33.45 -28.13 25.07
C ALA A 417 -34.28 -29.04 24.13
N ALA A 418 -33.66 -29.59 23.08
CA ALA A 418 -34.32 -30.55 22.19
C ALA A 418 -34.78 -31.82 22.94
N ASN A 419 -33.94 -32.36 23.83
CA ASN A 419 -34.33 -33.51 24.67
C ASN A 419 -35.47 -33.16 25.63
N ALA A 420 -35.44 -31.97 26.24
CA ALA A 420 -36.52 -31.49 27.11
C ALA A 420 -37.84 -31.33 26.34
N GLN A 421 -37.78 -30.90 25.08
CA GLN A 421 -38.95 -30.77 24.21
C GLN A 421 -39.59 -32.14 23.95
N VAL A 422 -38.78 -33.14 23.56
CA VAL A 422 -39.25 -34.53 23.37
C VAL A 422 -39.89 -35.09 24.64
N ASN A 423 -39.27 -34.87 25.80
CA ASN A 423 -39.82 -35.33 27.09
C ASN A 423 -41.14 -34.64 27.44
N THR A 424 -41.28 -33.35 27.11
CA THR A 424 -42.50 -32.58 27.36
C THR A 424 -43.63 -33.03 26.44
N GLU A 425 -43.34 -33.29 25.16
CA GLU A 425 -44.30 -33.87 24.22
C GLU A 425 -44.77 -35.26 24.66
N GLY A 426 -43.84 -36.11 25.12
CA GLY A 426 -44.17 -37.41 25.70
C GLY A 426 -45.04 -37.30 26.95
N SER A 427 -44.73 -36.36 27.85
CA SER A 427 -45.52 -36.11 29.06
C SER A 427 -46.92 -35.58 28.73
N SER A 428 -47.04 -34.70 27.73
CA SER A 428 -48.32 -34.20 27.24
C SER A 428 -49.20 -35.34 26.69
N LYS A 429 -48.60 -36.33 26.01
CA LYS A 429 -49.33 -37.53 25.55
C LYS A 429 -49.86 -38.35 26.73
N VAL A 430 -49.03 -38.62 27.74
CA VAL A 430 -49.45 -39.37 28.93
C VAL A 430 -50.60 -38.68 29.67
N VAL A 431 -50.54 -37.36 29.81
CA VAL A 431 -51.62 -36.57 30.41
C VAL A 431 -52.90 -36.64 29.57
N SER A 432 -52.80 -36.55 28.24
CA SER A 432 -53.94 -36.73 27.35
C SER A 432 -54.60 -38.11 27.52
N ASP A 433 -53.81 -39.17 27.56
CA ASP A 433 -54.30 -40.54 27.78
C ASP A 433 -54.98 -40.68 29.16
N ALA A 434 -54.46 -39.98 30.19
CA ALA A 434 -55.04 -39.94 31.52
C ALA A 434 -56.38 -39.17 31.56
N VAL A 435 -56.52 -38.04 30.85
CA VAL A 435 -57.79 -37.32 30.70
C VAL A 435 -58.83 -38.21 30.05
N GLU A 436 -58.46 -38.94 28.99
CA GLU A 436 -59.36 -39.86 28.30
C GLU A 436 -59.82 -40.99 29.23
N ALA A 437 -58.89 -41.59 29.98
CA ALA A 437 -59.21 -42.64 30.95
C ALA A 437 -60.16 -42.15 32.05
N MET A 438 -59.94 -40.96 32.60
CA MET A 438 -60.82 -40.36 33.60
C MET A 438 -62.20 -40.00 33.03
N SER A 439 -62.28 -39.55 31.77
CA SER A 439 -63.56 -39.31 31.10
C SER A 439 -64.37 -40.61 30.92
N ARG A 440 -63.70 -41.74 30.61
CA ARG A 440 -64.37 -43.05 30.59
C ARG A 440 -64.91 -43.46 31.96
N ILE A 441 -64.18 -43.14 33.05
CA ILE A 441 -64.64 -43.40 34.43
C ILE A 441 -65.85 -42.52 34.79
N GLU A 442 -65.83 -41.24 34.39
CA GLU A 442 -66.95 -40.31 34.56
C GLU A 442 -68.22 -40.85 33.84
N GLN A 443 -68.07 -41.27 32.58
CA GLN A 443 -69.16 -41.88 31.81
C GLN A 443 -69.68 -43.17 32.46
N ALA A 444 -68.79 -44.07 32.88
CA ALA A 444 -69.19 -45.30 33.58
C ALA A 444 -69.93 -45.01 34.89
N SER A 445 -69.51 -43.99 35.64
CA SER A 445 -70.19 -43.57 36.87
C SER A 445 -71.59 -43.01 36.60
N SER A 446 -71.76 -42.27 35.50
CA SER A 446 -73.06 -41.79 35.03
C SER A 446 -73.99 -42.94 34.63
N GLU A 447 -73.50 -43.94 33.91
CA GLU A 447 -74.27 -45.14 33.56
C GLU A 447 -74.68 -45.95 34.80
N ILE A 448 -73.76 -46.12 35.76
CA ILE A 448 -74.09 -46.77 37.04
C ILE A 448 -75.21 -45.98 37.76
N SER A 449 -75.14 -44.65 37.79
CA SER A 449 -76.18 -43.82 38.40
C SER A 449 -77.56 -44.04 37.78
N LYS A 450 -77.64 -44.21 36.45
CA LYS A 450 -78.89 -44.56 35.74
C LYS A 450 -79.41 -45.92 36.16
N ILE A 451 -78.54 -46.93 36.25
CA ILE A 451 -78.92 -48.28 36.70
C ILE A 451 -79.46 -48.24 38.13
N ILE A 452 -78.82 -47.48 39.03
CA ILE A 452 -79.28 -47.35 40.42
C ILE A 452 -80.65 -46.67 40.50
N ASN A 453 -80.96 -45.69 39.64
CA ASN A 453 -82.30 -45.11 39.56
C ASN A 453 -83.35 -46.15 39.15
N VAL A 454 -83.03 -47.03 38.20
CA VAL A 454 -83.93 -48.12 37.78
C VAL A 454 -84.13 -49.13 38.93
N ILE A 455 -83.08 -49.45 39.69
CA ILE A 455 -83.19 -50.35 40.86
C ILE A 455 -84.08 -49.74 41.94
N ASP A 456 -83.95 -48.45 42.21
CA ASP A 456 -84.82 -47.71 43.15
C ASP A 456 -86.29 -47.74 42.69
N GLU A 457 -86.52 -47.56 41.38
CA GLU A 457 -87.86 -47.67 40.78
C GLU A 457 -88.43 -49.10 40.89
N ILE A 458 -87.63 -50.14 40.62
CA ILE A 458 -88.04 -51.54 40.80
C ILE A 458 -88.37 -51.83 42.27
N ALA A 459 -87.56 -51.33 43.20
CA ALA A 459 -87.82 -51.47 44.64
C ALA A 459 -89.13 -50.79 45.05
N PHE A 460 -89.41 -49.59 44.52
CA PHE A 460 -90.67 -48.89 44.75
C PHE A 460 -91.87 -49.66 44.18
N GLN A 461 -91.79 -50.13 42.94
CA GLN A 461 -92.83 -50.95 42.30
C GLN A 461 -93.08 -52.26 43.07
N THR A 462 -92.02 -52.92 43.52
CA THR A 462 -92.10 -54.15 44.33
C THR A 462 -92.77 -53.89 45.68
N ASN A 463 -92.45 -52.76 46.33
CA ASN A 463 -93.10 -52.34 47.56
C ASN A 463 -94.61 -52.07 47.37
N LEU A 464 -95.02 -51.47 46.23
CA LEU A 464 -96.44 -51.28 45.89
C LEU A 464 -97.16 -52.61 45.60
N LEU A 465 -96.53 -53.53 44.86
CA LEU A 465 -97.07 -54.87 44.59
C LEU A 465 -97.26 -55.66 45.89
N ALA A 466 -96.27 -55.61 46.78
CA ALA A 466 -96.32 -56.25 48.09
C ALA A 466 -97.41 -55.64 48.98
N LEU A 467 -97.60 -54.32 48.94
CA LEU A 467 -98.71 -53.65 49.61
C LEU A 467 -100.06 -54.15 49.08
N ASN A 468 -100.24 -54.20 47.76
CA ASN A 468 -101.47 -54.69 47.13
C ASN A 468 -101.74 -56.16 47.49
N ALA A 469 -100.70 -57.00 47.47
CA ALA A 469 -100.79 -58.40 47.88
C ALA A 469 -101.15 -58.57 49.37
N GLY A 470 -100.58 -57.72 50.24
CA GLY A 470 -100.92 -57.70 51.67
C GLY A 470 -102.37 -57.30 51.92
N VAL A 471 -102.89 -56.33 51.16
CA VAL A 471 -104.32 -55.94 51.21
C VAL A 471 -105.23 -57.08 50.76
N GLU A 472 -104.92 -57.76 49.66
CA GLU A 472 -105.73 -58.88 49.15
C GLU A 472 -105.64 -60.10 50.08
N ALA A 473 -104.48 -60.34 50.71
CA ALA A 473 -104.33 -61.37 51.74
C ALA A 473 -105.17 -61.09 53.00
N ALA A 474 -105.27 -59.82 53.43
CA ALA A 474 -106.18 -59.42 54.51
C ALA A 474 -107.66 -59.61 54.10
N ARG A 475 -107.99 -59.39 52.83
CA ARG A 475 -109.33 -59.60 52.26
C ARG A 475 -109.75 -61.06 52.21
N ALA A 476 -108.79 -61.98 52.03
CA ALA A 476 -109.01 -63.43 52.02
C ALA A 476 -109.17 -64.08 53.41
N GLY A 477 -109.07 -63.31 54.51
CA GLY A 477 -109.31 -63.77 55.88
C GLY A 477 -108.32 -64.85 56.35
N GLU A 478 -108.80 -65.90 57.03
CA GLU A 478 -107.97 -67.00 57.58
C GLU A 478 -107.14 -67.73 56.50
N ALA A 479 -107.65 -67.85 55.27
CA ALA A 479 -106.95 -68.51 54.16
C ALA A 479 -105.75 -67.69 53.62
N GLY A 480 -105.73 -66.38 53.86
CA GLY A 480 -104.71 -65.45 53.38
C GLY A 480 -103.54 -65.22 54.33
N LYS A 481 -103.57 -65.75 55.56
CA LYS A 481 -102.54 -65.48 56.60
C LYS A 481 -101.11 -65.79 56.15
N GLY A 482 -100.89 -66.90 55.45
CA GLY A 482 -99.57 -67.25 54.91
C GLY A 482 -99.09 -66.27 53.83
N PHE A 483 -100.01 -65.84 52.95
CA PHE A 483 -99.72 -64.84 51.92
C PHE A 483 -99.45 -63.45 52.51
N ALA A 484 -100.12 -63.07 53.60
CA ALA A 484 -99.90 -61.80 54.27
C ALA A 484 -98.47 -61.69 54.84
N VAL A 485 -97.95 -62.77 55.44
CA VAL A 485 -96.56 -62.82 55.94
C VAL A 485 -95.56 -62.67 54.79
N VAL A 486 -95.75 -63.40 53.69
CA VAL A 486 -94.89 -63.28 52.50
C VAL A 486 -94.95 -61.86 51.92
N ALA A 487 -96.15 -61.26 51.82
CA ALA A 487 -96.31 -59.89 51.34
C ALA A 487 -95.59 -58.86 52.24
N GLN A 488 -95.62 -59.05 53.57
CA GLN A 488 -94.87 -58.19 54.49
C GLN A 488 -93.35 -58.36 54.35
N GLU A 489 -92.86 -59.59 54.21
CA GLU A 489 -91.43 -59.87 54.01
C GLU A 489 -90.91 -59.28 52.69
N VAL A 490 -91.68 -59.42 51.60
CA VAL A 490 -91.35 -58.83 50.29
C VAL A 490 -91.35 -57.30 50.37
N ARG A 491 -92.28 -56.71 51.14
CA ARG A 491 -92.34 -55.27 51.35
C ARG A 491 -91.11 -54.76 52.11
N GLU A 492 -90.73 -55.44 53.18
CA GLU A 492 -89.55 -55.10 53.98
C GLU A 492 -88.26 -55.24 53.15
N LEU A 493 -88.15 -56.30 52.34
CA LEU A 493 -87.05 -56.49 51.39
C LEU A 493 -86.99 -55.37 50.34
N ALA A 494 -88.14 -54.98 49.78
CA ALA A 494 -88.22 -53.88 48.82
C ALA A 494 -87.79 -52.55 49.44
N GLN A 495 -88.20 -52.26 50.68
CA GLN A 495 -87.78 -51.05 51.39
C GLN A 495 -86.28 -51.06 51.74
N ARG A 496 -85.72 -52.23 52.11
CA ARG A 496 -84.28 -52.41 52.29
C ARG A 496 -83.50 -52.17 50.98
N SER A 497 -84.01 -52.67 49.86
CA SER A 497 -83.41 -52.46 48.53
C SER A 497 -83.45 -51.00 48.10
N ALA A 498 -84.56 -50.28 48.35
CA ALA A 498 -84.67 -48.85 48.05
C ALA A 498 -83.67 -48.01 48.89
N ASN A 499 -83.55 -48.31 50.18
CA ASN A 499 -82.56 -47.65 51.04
C ASN A 499 -81.12 -47.92 50.58
N ALA A 500 -80.79 -49.17 50.25
CA ALA A 500 -79.47 -49.52 49.72
C ALA A 500 -79.18 -48.84 48.37
N ALA A 501 -80.18 -48.77 47.48
CA ALA A 501 -80.06 -48.06 46.21
C ALA A 501 -79.80 -46.56 46.44
N LYS A 502 -80.48 -45.92 47.39
CA LYS A 502 -80.27 -44.53 47.77
C LYS A 502 -78.86 -44.28 48.33
N ASP A 503 -78.35 -45.17 49.17
CA ASP A 503 -76.99 -45.07 49.71
C ASP A 503 -75.93 -45.21 48.61
N ILE A 504 -76.08 -46.20 47.70
CA ILE A 504 -75.21 -46.37 46.54
C ILE A 504 -75.28 -45.14 45.63
N LYS A 505 -76.48 -44.59 45.39
CA LYS A 505 -76.65 -43.36 44.62
C LYS A 505 -75.84 -42.21 45.21
N GLY A 506 -75.90 -42.03 46.53
CA GLY A 506 -75.09 -41.03 47.24
C GLY A 506 -73.59 -41.22 47.03
N LEU A 507 -73.09 -42.46 47.15
CA LEU A 507 -71.69 -42.80 46.90
C LEU A 507 -71.27 -42.52 45.45
N ILE A 508 -72.09 -42.91 44.47
CA ILE A 508 -71.80 -42.70 43.04
C ILE A 508 -71.82 -41.22 42.67
N THR A 509 -72.76 -40.42 43.21
CA THR A 509 -72.77 -38.97 43.02
C THR A 509 -71.52 -38.31 43.60
N LYS A 510 -71.08 -38.75 44.80
CA LYS A 510 -69.83 -38.27 45.40
C LYS A 510 -68.63 -38.65 44.54
N SER A 511 -68.51 -39.91 44.11
CA SER A 511 -67.45 -40.38 43.22
C SER A 511 -67.42 -39.63 41.90
N GLY A 512 -68.58 -39.35 41.28
CA GLY A 512 -68.66 -38.56 40.06
C GLY A 512 -68.12 -37.13 40.25
N THR A 513 -68.40 -36.51 41.40
CA THR A 513 -67.86 -35.18 41.74
C THR A 513 -66.33 -35.19 41.89
N GLU A 514 -65.78 -36.19 42.59
CA GLU A 514 -64.33 -36.38 42.75
C GLU A 514 -63.63 -36.65 41.41
N VAL A 515 -64.23 -37.48 40.54
CA VAL A 515 -63.71 -37.75 39.20
C VAL A 515 -63.72 -36.49 38.34
N ALA A 516 -64.81 -35.71 38.36
CA ALA A 516 -64.87 -34.44 37.64
C ALA A 516 -63.80 -33.44 38.12
N GLY A 517 -63.57 -33.37 39.43
CA GLY A 517 -62.46 -32.60 40.02
C GLY A 517 -61.09 -33.09 39.56
N GLY A 518 -60.88 -34.41 39.53
CA GLY A 518 -59.66 -35.04 39.02
C GLY A 518 -59.41 -34.74 37.54
N VAL A 519 -60.44 -34.87 36.68
CA VAL A 519 -60.36 -34.51 35.24
C VAL A 519 -59.92 -33.06 35.08
N LYS A 520 -60.49 -32.14 35.87
CA LYS A 520 -60.14 -30.72 35.82
C LYS A 520 -58.65 -30.49 36.15
N LEU A 521 -58.15 -31.07 37.23
CA LEU A 521 -56.73 -30.92 37.63
C LEU A 521 -55.77 -31.52 36.60
N VAL A 522 -56.12 -32.67 36.02
CA VAL A 522 -55.30 -33.30 34.97
C VAL A 522 -55.30 -32.45 33.69
N ARG A 523 -56.44 -31.85 33.32
CA ARG A 523 -56.52 -30.90 32.19
C ARG A 523 -55.65 -29.66 32.44
N GLU A 524 -55.74 -29.04 33.61
CA GLU A 524 -54.88 -27.90 33.99
C GLU A 524 -53.39 -28.26 33.95
N THR A 525 -53.04 -29.50 34.33
CA THR A 525 -51.66 -30.01 34.20
C THR A 525 -51.23 -30.15 32.73
N GLY A 526 -52.13 -30.60 31.85
CA GLY A 526 -51.89 -30.69 30.41
C GLY A 526 -51.65 -29.32 29.78
N ASP A 527 -52.47 -28.32 30.13
CA ASP A 527 -52.32 -26.95 29.66
C ASP A 527 -50.98 -26.35 30.11
N ALA A 528 -50.57 -26.59 31.36
CA ALA A 528 -49.27 -26.18 31.88
C ALA A 528 -48.09 -26.83 31.12
N LEU A 529 -48.17 -28.13 30.82
CA LEU A 529 -47.16 -28.83 30.02
C LEU A 529 -47.09 -28.29 28.57
N SER A 530 -48.23 -27.94 27.97
CA SER A 530 -48.28 -27.33 26.64
C SER A 530 -47.58 -25.96 26.64
N ALA A 531 -47.82 -25.13 27.66
CA ALA A 531 -47.14 -23.86 27.83
C ALA A 531 -45.61 -24.04 28.00
N ILE A 532 -45.18 -25.02 28.80
CA ILE A 532 -43.76 -25.37 28.96
C ILE A 532 -43.15 -25.81 27.62
N SER A 533 -43.84 -26.64 26.84
CA SER A 533 -43.37 -27.08 25.51
C SER A 533 -43.12 -25.88 24.59
N GLY A 534 -44.05 -24.92 24.56
CA GLY A 534 -43.89 -23.67 23.81
C GLY A 534 -42.68 -22.85 24.26
N GLN A 535 -42.46 -22.72 25.57
CA GLN A 535 -41.29 -22.02 26.13
C GLN A 535 -39.97 -22.71 25.79
N VAL A 536 -39.92 -24.05 25.89
CA VAL A 536 -38.72 -24.82 25.53
C VAL A 536 -38.40 -24.69 24.04
N SER A 537 -39.42 -24.66 23.17
CA SER A 537 -39.24 -24.41 21.74
C SER A 537 -38.66 -23.02 21.47
N GLN A 538 -39.13 -21.98 22.14
CA GLN A 538 -38.55 -20.62 22.03
C GLN A 538 -37.10 -20.58 22.53
N ILE A 539 -36.80 -21.22 23.66
CA ILE A 539 -35.43 -21.32 24.19
C ILE A 539 -34.51 -22.00 23.16
N ASN A 540 -34.96 -23.09 22.53
CA ASN A 540 -34.19 -23.78 21.51
C ASN A 540 -33.90 -22.88 20.30
N GLY A 541 -34.88 -22.06 19.87
CA GLY A 541 -34.70 -21.04 18.84
C GLY A 541 -33.63 -20.02 19.18
N LEU A 542 -33.71 -19.40 20.37
CA LEU A 542 -32.73 -18.41 20.85
C LEU A 542 -31.32 -19.00 20.96
N ILE A 543 -31.19 -20.26 21.39
CA ILE A 543 -29.89 -20.93 21.44
C ILE A 543 -29.32 -21.13 20.03
N GLY A 544 -30.18 -21.46 19.05
CA GLY A 544 -29.80 -21.53 17.64
C GLY A 544 -29.26 -20.21 17.09
N GLU A 545 -29.89 -19.10 17.46
CA GLU A 545 -29.41 -17.74 17.12
C GLU A 545 -28.05 -17.45 17.77
N ILE A 546 -27.87 -17.75 19.07
CA ILE A 546 -26.59 -17.59 19.77
C ILE A 546 -25.48 -18.42 19.11
N ALA A 547 -25.76 -19.67 18.75
CA ALA A 547 -24.79 -20.55 18.11
C ALA A 547 -24.41 -20.06 16.70
N THR A 548 -25.35 -19.47 15.97
CA THR A 548 -25.10 -18.85 14.66
C THR A 548 -24.27 -17.58 14.81
N SER A 549 -24.68 -16.67 15.70
CA SER A 549 -23.94 -15.43 15.98
C SER A 549 -22.53 -15.70 16.50
N SER A 550 -22.34 -16.70 17.36
CA SER A 550 -21.01 -17.07 17.86
C SER A 550 -20.09 -17.62 16.76
N ARG A 551 -20.65 -18.34 15.78
CA ARG A 551 -19.90 -18.81 14.60
C ARG A 551 -19.51 -17.63 13.69
N GLU A 552 -20.41 -16.70 13.45
CA GLU A 552 -20.12 -15.47 12.70
C GLU A 552 -19.04 -14.62 13.38
N GLN A 553 -19.13 -14.43 14.70
CA GLN A 553 -18.11 -13.76 15.49
C GLN A 553 -16.76 -14.46 15.41
N SER A 554 -16.73 -15.80 15.45
CA SER A 554 -15.49 -16.57 15.31
C SER A 554 -14.85 -16.35 13.95
N THR A 555 -15.65 -16.25 12.87
CA THR A 555 -15.14 -15.92 11.53
C THR A 555 -14.60 -14.49 11.49
N GLY A 556 -15.34 -13.52 12.02
CA GLY A 556 -14.88 -12.12 12.08
C GLY A 556 -13.59 -11.95 12.90
N LEU A 557 -13.45 -12.69 14.00
CA LEU A 557 -12.22 -12.69 14.80
C LEU A 557 -11.03 -13.29 14.05
N ALA A 558 -11.25 -14.30 13.19
CA ALA A 558 -10.20 -14.86 12.35
C ALA A 558 -9.70 -13.85 11.29
N GLU A 559 -10.60 -13.04 10.73
CA GLU A 559 -10.25 -11.93 9.83
C GLU A 559 -9.47 -10.84 10.57
N ILE A 560 -9.92 -10.45 11.77
CA ILE A 560 -9.20 -9.49 12.62
C ILE A 560 -7.81 -10.02 12.97
N ASN A 561 -7.66 -11.29 13.32
CA ASN A 561 -6.37 -11.91 13.60
C ASN A 561 -5.42 -11.83 12.39
N THR A 562 -5.97 -12.02 11.19
CA THR A 562 -5.21 -11.89 9.94
C THR A 562 -4.75 -10.45 9.69
N ALA A 563 -5.61 -9.47 10.02
CA ALA A 563 -5.26 -8.05 9.95
C ALA A 563 -4.18 -7.66 10.97
N VAL A 564 -4.23 -8.19 12.19
CA VAL A 564 -3.19 -7.97 13.22
C VAL A 564 -1.86 -8.55 12.78
N ASN A 565 -1.82 -9.75 12.19
CA ASN A 565 -0.60 -10.32 11.60
C ASN A 565 -0.02 -9.45 10.48
N HIS A 566 -0.87 -8.81 9.67
CA HIS A 566 -0.43 -7.83 8.68
C HIS A 566 0.16 -6.57 9.35
N MET A 567 -0.47 -6.05 10.40
CA MET A 567 0.04 -4.90 11.15
C MET A 567 1.39 -5.21 11.81
N ASP A 568 1.59 -6.42 12.33
CA ASP A 568 2.89 -6.86 12.86
C ASP A 568 3.96 -6.86 11.75
N THR A 569 3.65 -7.43 10.59
CA THR A 569 4.56 -7.41 9.43
C THR A 569 4.93 -5.98 9.00
N PHE A 570 3.96 -5.05 8.98
CA PHE A 570 4.23 -3.63 8.70
C PHE A 570 5.06 -2.96 9.79
N THR A 571 4.83 -3.31 11.06
CA THR A 571 5.59 -2.79 12.19
C THR A 571 7.05 -3.23 12.11
N GLN A 572 7.31 -4.50 11.76
CA GLN A 572 8.67 -5.00 11.51
C GLN A 572 9.33 -4.30 10.31
N LYS A 573 8.59 -4.06 9.21
CA LYS A 573 9.10 -3.29 8.07
C LYS A 573 9.41 -1.84 8.45
N ASN A 574 8.59 -1.22 9.29
CA ASN A 574 8.86 0.12 9.81
C ASN A 574 10.13 0.13 10.66
N ALA A 575 10.34 -0.87 11.50
CA ALA A 575 11.57 -1.00 12.28
C ALA A 575 12.81 -1.11 11.36
N ALA A 576 12.75 -1.97 10.34
CA ALA A 576 13.81 -2.08 9.34
C ALA A 576 14.05 -0.77 8.57
N MET A 577 12.98 -0.06 8.18
CA MET A 577 13.09 1.26 7.54
C MET A 577 13.73 2.29 8.46
N VAL A 578 13.43 2.27 9.76
CA VAL A 578 14.02 3.18 10.74
C VAL A 578 15.51 2.91 10.87
N GLU A 579 15.94 1.65 10.95
CA GLU A 579 17.35 1.29 10.97
C GLU A 579 18.08 1.76 9.69
N GLU A 580 17.49 1.52 8.52
CA GLU A 580 18.06 1.96 7.23
C GLU A 580 18.15 3.49 7.16
N THR A 581 17.08 4.20 7.52
CA THR A 581 17.01 5.67 7.53
C THR A 581 18.04 6.25 8.49
N THR A 582 18.20 5.65 9.67
CA THR A 582 19.21 6.05 10.65
C THR A 582 20.62 5.89 10.07
N ALA A 583 20.90 4.76 9.40
CA ALA A 583 22.20 4.51 8.77
C ALA A 583 22.49 5.46 7.59
N VAL A 584 21.50 5.78 6.76
CA VAL A 584 21.63 6.76 5.67
C VAL A 584 21.87 8.15 6.22
N THR A 585 21.12 8.55 7.26
CA THR A 585 21.26 9.85 7.90
C THR A 585 22.63 10.03 8.55
N HIS A 586 23.17 8.98 9.15
CA HIS A 586 24.52 9.01 9.72
C HIS A 586 25.58 9.25 8.64
N ARG A 587 25.50 8.53 7.51
CA ARG A 587 26.40 8.71 6.36
C ARG A 587 26.28 10.09 5.72
N LEU A 588 25.06 10.63 5.65
CA LEU A 588 24.82 11.97 5.12
C LEU A 588 25.47 13.05 6.01
N ALA A 589 25.28 12.95 7.32
CA ALA A 589 25.87 13.88 8.27
C ALA A 589 27.41 13.82 8.28
N GLU A 590 27.99 12.62 8.17
CA GLU A 590 29.43 12.43 8.02
C GLU A 590 29.96 13.05 6.72
N SER A 591 29.25 12.84 5.61
CA SER A 591 29.60 13.44 4.31
C SER A 591 29.52 14.97 4.34
N ALA A 592 28.48 15.52 4.97
CA ALA A 592 28.32 16.96 5.16
C ALA A 592 29.43 17.55 6.04
N THR A 593 29.76 16.88 7.15
CA THR A 593 30.88 17.28 8.03
C THR A 593 32.20 17.28 7.27
N THR A 594 32.45 16.26 6.46
CA THR A 594 33.65 16.15 5.61
C THR A 594 33.70 17.28 4.58
N LEU A 595 32.58 17.58 3.91
CA LEU A 595 32.48 18.69 2.97
C LEU A 595 32.73 20.05 3.63
N VAL A 596 32.13 20.30 4.80
CA VAL A 596 32.39 21.52 5.58
C VAL A 596 33.87 21.63 5.93
N GLY A 597 34.52 20.52 6.31
CA GLY A 597 35.96 20.48 6.59
C GLY A 597 36.82 20.78 5.35
N LEU A 598 36.50 20.20 4.18
CA LEU A 598 37.21 20.44 2.92
C LEU A 598 37.05 21.90 2.45
N VAL A 599 35.84 22.45 2.53
CA VAL A 599 35.56 23.85 2.16
C VAL A 599 36.18 24.81 3.17
N GLY A 600 36.27 24.42 4.44
CA GLY A 600 36.93 25.19 5.51
C GLY A 600 38.44 25.38 5.34
N GLN A 601 39.08 24.63 4.42
CA GLN A 601 40.49 24.87 4.07
C GLN A 601 40.69 26.14 3.24
N PHE A 602 39.63 26.63 2.60
CA PHE A 602 39.66 27.87 1.82
C PHE A 602 39.22 29.05 2.67
N LYS A 603 40.01 30.13 2.67
CA LYS A 603 39.62 31.40 3.31
C LYS A 603 38.69 32.14 2.36
N VAL A 604 37.47 32.42 2.81
CA VAL A 604 36.41 32.97 1.96
C VAL A 604 35.99 34.35 2.49
N PRO A 605 35.76 35.36 1.65
CA PRO A 605 35.33 36.68 2.09
C PRO A 605 34.02 36.61 2.90
N GLY A 606 33.94 37.37 4.00
CA GLY A 606 32.79 37.32 4.92
C GLY A 606 32.93 36.26 6.02
N GLU A 607 34.15 35.76 6.26
CA GLU A 607 34.50 35.03 7.47
C GLU A 607 34.34 35.96 8.68
N VAL A 608 33.11 35.99 9.23
CA VAL A 608 32.94 36.35 10.63
C VAL A 608 33.60 35.21 11.38
N ALA A 609 34.79 35.47 11.95
CA ALA A 609 35.44 34.56 12.86
C ALA A 609 34.38 33.94 13.78
N PRO A 610 34.37 32.62 14.00
CA PRO A 610 33.34 31.97 14.77
C PRO A 610 33.31 32.65 16.14
N GLN A 611 32.35 33.56 16.32
CA GLN A 611 31.99 34.03 17.64
C GLN A 611 31.65 32.75 18.36
N HIS A 612 32.44 32.44 19.37
CA HIS A 612 32.09 31.48 20.39
C HIS A 612 30.60 31.65 20.65
N ARG A 613 29.78 30.76 20.08
CA ARG A 613 28.40 30.62 20.51
C ARG A 613 28.56 30.12 21.93
N MET A 614 28.50 31.06 22.87
CA MET A 614 28.18 30.77 24.24
C MET A 614 27.04 29.78 24.18
N ALA A 615 27.30 28.58 24.69
CA ALA A 615 26.31 27.54 24.82
C ALA A 615 25.02 28.17 25.37
N PRO A 616 23.85 27.96 24.73
CA PRO A 616 22.62 28.25 25.42
C PRO A 616 22.65 27.37 26.68
N LYS A 617 22.56 28.01 27.86
CA LYS A 617 22.24 27.31 29.10
C LYS A 617 20.89 26.63 28.89
N ALA A 618 20.91 25.41 28.40
CA ALA A 618 19.83 24.48 28.56
C ALA A 618 19.83 24.10 30.04
N THR A 619 19.03 24.83 30.82
CA THR A 619 18.46 24.29 32.06
C THR A 619 17.52 23.16 31.64
N TYR A 620 18.09 21.99 31.42
CA TYR A 620 17.37 20.72 31.53
C TYR A 620 18.26 19.79 32.34
N GLN A 621 17.82 19.59 33.57
CA GLN A 621 18.37 18.64 34.51
C GLN A 621 17.83 17.26 34.12
N PRO A 622 18.67 16.31 33.68
CA PRO A 622 18.25 14.92 33.61
C PRO A 622 18.19 14.41 35.05
N ALA A 623 17.02 13.95 35.47
CA ALA A 623 16.93 13.09 36.64
C ALA A 623 17.80 11.85 36.34
N ALA A 624 18.82 11.64 37.18
CA ALA A 624 19.69 10.49 37.10
C ALA A 624 18.89 9.20 37.22
N GLN A 625 18.81 8.43 36.13
CA GLN A 625 18.56 6.99 36.22
C GLN A 625 19.91 6.31 36.42
N GLN A 626 20.09 5.73 37.61
CA GLN A 626 21.21 4.86 37.93
C GLN A 626 21.18 3.60 37.05
N PRO A 627 22.33 3.11 36.58
CA PRO A 627 22.40 1.80 35.94
C PRO A 627 22.43 0.72 37.02
N SER A 628 21.39 -0.13 37.09
CA SER A 628 21.47 -1.37 37.87
C SER A 628 21.94 -2.50 36.96
N ALA A 629 23.12 -3.01 37.30
CA ALA A 629 23.74 -4.18 36.71
C ALA A 629 22.87 -5.44 36.82
N ALA A 630 23.05 -6.33 35.85
CA ALA A 630 22.61 -7.71 35.90
C ALA A 630 23.29 -8.48 37.04
N ALA A 631 22.51 -9.28 37.80
CA ALA A 631 22.78 -10.70 38.08
C ALA A 631 21.89 -11.28 39.21
N SER A 632 20.99 -12.18 38.82
CA SER A 632 20.78 -13.52 39.41
C SER A 632 20.08 -13.71 40.78
N ARG A 633 19.15 -14.70 40.74
CA ARG A 633 18.76 -15.73 41.74
C ARG A 633 17.44 -15.56 42.53
N ASN A 634 16.57 -16.53 42.25
CA ASN A 634 15.43 -17.06 43.01
C ASN A 634 15.51 -16.96 44.55
N ARG A 635 14.42 -16.50 45.18
CA ARG A 635 13.53 -17.28 46.09
C ARG A 635 12.29 -16.45 46.49
N PRO A 636 11.13 -17.11 46.73
CA PRO A 636 9.86 -16.43 47.02
C PRO A 636 9.67 -16.15 48.52
N VAL A 637 9.02 -15.04 48.87
CA VAL A 637 8.63 -14.66 50.24
C VAL A 637 7.20 -14.09 50.18
N PRO A 638 6.33 -14.36 51.18
CA PRO A 638 4.89 -14.54 50.95
C PRO A 638 4.06 -13.27 51.05
N ALA A 639 2.84 -13.38 50.51
CA ALA A 639 1.79 -12.37 50.51
C ALA A 639 1.43 -11.87 51.92
N LYS A 640 1.36 -10.55 52.07
CA LYS A 640 0.74 -9.88 53.22
C LYS A 640 -0.50 -9.13 52.74
N ALA A 641 -1.65 -9.54 53.28
CA ALA A 641 -2.96 -8.97 52.98
C ALA A 641 -3.15 -7.59 53.65
N GLY A 642 -3.84 -6.72 52.91
CA GLY A 642 -4.86 -5.81 53.43
C GLY A 642 -4.42 -4.52 54.13
N SER A 643 -4.50 -3.40 53.41
CA SER A 643 -5.12 -2.19 53.98
C SER A 643 -6.05 -1.57 52.95
N ALA A 644 -7.32 -1.46 53.34
CA ALA A 644 -8.41 -0.91 52.55
C ALA A 644 -8.43 0.61 52.73
N THR A 645 -8.01 1.34 51.69
CA THR A 645 -8.48 2.71 51.36
C THR A 645 -7.81 3.16 50.07
N SER A 646 -8.42 2.86 48.92
CA SER A 646 -8.18 3.61 47.69
C SER A 646 -9.51 3.79 46.95
N ARG A 647 -9.88 5.06 46.72
CA ARG A 647 -11.02 5.42 45.87
C ARG A 647 -10.60 5.21 44.41
N PRO A 648 -11.46 4.68 43.54
CA PRO A 648 -11.13 4.50 42.14
C PRO A 648 -11.01 5.87 41.45
N VAL A 649 -9.88 6.13 40.81
CA VAL A 649 -9.71 7.24 39.88
C VAL A 649 -10.10 6.74 38.49
N ALA A 650 -10.94 7.51 37.79
CA ALA A 650 -11.44 7.14 36.46
C ALA A 650 -10.30 7.02 35.45
N SER A 651 -10.34 5.98 34.61
CA SER A 651 -9.32 5.75 33.59
C SER A 651 -9.31 6.86 32.52
N PRO A 652 -8.13 7.28 32.02
CA PRO A 652 -8.00 8.28 30.95
C PRO A 652 -8.82 7.94 29.68
N ALA A 653 -9.05 6.66 29.40
CA ALA A 653 -9.83 6.17 28.27
C ALA A 653 -11.29 6.65 28.29
N ARG A 654 -11.94 6.74 29.46
CA ARG A 654 -13.31 7.28 29.56
C ARG A 654 -13.38 8.79 29.32
N SER A 655 -12.32 9.52 29.64
CA SER A 655 -12.28 10.98 29.44
C SER A 655 -12.08 11.38 27.96
N MET A 656 -11.46 10.50 27.15
CA MET A 656 -11.37 10.68 25.71
C MET A 656 -12.68 10.36 24.99
N MET A 657 -13.41 9.31 25.42
CA MET A 657 -14.70 8.94 24.80
C MET A 657 -15.74 10.07 24.92
N GLY A 658 -15.77 10.77 26.05
CA GLY A 658 -16.66 11.92 26.28
C GLY A 658 -16.30 13.16 25.44
N LYS A 659 -15.02 13.34 25.09
CA LYS A 659 -14.57 14.44 24.22
C LYS A 659 -14.84 14.16 22.74
N LEU A 660 -14.81 12.89 22.32
CA LEU A 660 -15.14 12.47 20.96
C LEU A 660 -16.65 12.56 20.68
N ALA A 661 -17.50 12.27 21.67
CA ALA A 661 -18.96 12.44 21.55
C ALA A 661 -19.39 13.91 21.39
N GLY A 662 -18.63 14.86 21.96
CA GLY A 662 -18.88 16.30 21.80
C GLY A 662 -18.36 16.89 20.48
N ALA A 663 -17.42 16.22 19.79
CA ALA A 663 -16.80 16.72 18.57
C ALA A 663 -17.54 16.33 17.28
N PHE A 664 -18.45 15.35 17.35
CA PHE A 664 -19.25 14.87 16.20
C PHE A 664 -20.75 15.17 16.30
N GLY A 665 -21.22 15.74 17.42
CA GLY A 665 -22.62 16.11 17.61
C GLY A 665 -22.83 17.62 17.56
N GLY A 666 -22.82 18.22 16.37
CA GLY A 666 -22.99 19.67 16.20
C GLY A 666 -23.72 20.08 14.92
N GLY A 667 -25.03 20.33 15.04
CA GLY A 667 -25.89 21.09 14.11
C GLY A 667 -27.15 20.31 13.69
N ALA A 668 -28.39 20.71 13.97
CA ALA A 668 -28.93 21.94 14.56
C ALA A 668 -30.31 21.66 15.18
N ALA A 669 -30.68 22.49 16.16
CA ALA A 669 -31.94 22.45 16.89
C ALA A 669 -33.12 23.03 16.08
N ALA A 670 -34.32 22.46 16.26
CA ALA A 670 -35.57 23.21 16.33
C ALA A 670 -36.70 22.38 16.99
N ALA A 671 -37.04 22.79 18.22
CA ALA A 671 -38.38 22.93 18.78
C ALA A 671 -39.40 21.77 18.83
N SER A 672 -39.74 21.46 20.09
CA SER A 672 -41.09 21.44 20.67
C SER A 672 -41.84 20.10 20.82
N ASN A 673 -42.08 19.79 22.11
CA ASN A 673 -43.25 19.14 22.70
C ASN A 673 -44.20 18.34 21.80
N ALA A 674 -44.29 17.03 22.06
CA ALA A 674 -45.56 16.38 22.38
C ALA A 674 -45.33 14.94 22.88
N LYS A 675 -45.96 14.58 24.01
CA LYS A 675 -46.38 13.21 24.32
C LYS A 675 -47.27 12.71 23.18
N VAL A 676 -47.11 11.45 22.73
CA VAL A 676 -48.20 10.57 22.30
C VAL A 676 -47.70 9.11 22.29
N ASP A 677 -48.49 8.23 22.92
CA ASP A 677 -48.48 6.77 22.83
C ASP A 677 -48.83 6.27 21.42
N GLY A 678 -48.29 5.13 20.98
CA GLY A 678 -48.93 4.32 19.93
C GLY A 678 -48.00 3.68 18.91
N ASN A 679 -47.88 2.34 19.02
CA ASN A 679 -48.06 1.32 17.98
C ASN A 679 -47.79 1.66 16.49
N TRP A 680 -46.97 0.83 15.80
CA TRP A 680 -46.99 0.39 14.36
C TRP A 680 -45.67 -0.40 14.15
N GLU A 681 -45.62 -1.72 13.94
CA GLU A 681 -45.91 -2.54 12.74
C GLU A 681 -45.49 -1.92 11.37
N GLU A 682 -44.72 -2.73 10.61
CA GLU A 682 -44.20 -2.59 9.22
C GLU A 682 -43.11 -1.53 8.92
N PHE A 683 -41.87 -1.98 8.74
CA PHE A 683 -41.24 -2.19 7.41
C PHE A 683 -39.94 -2.99 7.50
#